data_AF-A0A6P3VT68-F1
#
_entry.id   AF-A0A6P3VT68-F1
#
_cell.length_a   1.000
_cell.length_b   1.000
_cell.length_c   1.000
_cell.angle_alpha   90.00
_cell.angle_beta   90.00
_cell.angle_gamma   90.00
#
_symmetry.space_group_name_H-M   'P 1'
#
loop_
_entity.id
_entity.type
_entity.pdbx_description
1 polymer ?
#
loop_
_entity_poly.entity_id
_entity_poly.type
_entity_poly.pdbx_seq_one_letter_code
_entity_poly.pdbx_strand_id
1 'polypeptide(L)'
;MGRLRCCLLVFLLPVVFCVDFREGSRQSSRSLSFFAKSSQLGQHHIARRSLGHKVNKRSTDQGGDTCNALQGYQSKLADNTHSYSFNDLSGSVSLAWVGDGTGVVLALTTFQVPLFMLRFGQSKLYRSENYGKSFQDVTELINNTFIKTEFGIAIGPENCGKVILTGDVTGNSGSRIFLSTNSGNSFNHVDLPFHPMVQIMYNPHEPKVLVVISNKHDLWLSENFGSDWRMIHSTVCLVKWGMDNTLFFTTNLNGSCFDRGMLVLRKTSDYGKTSKTIGEKIYSFGIGGRFLFASVMTRTVQQGNMRMIHVSVDQGDVWNIAQLPAVGHEQFYSILAANNDMVFMHVDDPGDTGYGTIYVSDNRGTVYSESLERHLYTTTGGETDFTNVTSLRGVFITSILAEDGSVQSVMSFDQGGEWVPIQKPLNSQCDSTAADKEKCSLHIHASYSTSMKVNVPMLPLSEPNAVGLILAHGSVGDAISVMTPDVYVSDDGGYSWQKALSGPHHYAILDSGGLLVAVEQSNEAISAIKFSTDEGQCWHVYNFTNDPIFFTGLASEPGARSMNVSIWGYRDSFLSQYWVSITIDFRELLTRDCQDDDYVQWLAHSDDISDPKDGCMLGYKEKFLRLRKDSVCWNGRDYTVNKQHTPCSCTLDDFLCDFGYYRAENSSECLEQPDLKGHVLEFCLYGKKEQLQTNGYRKIPGDKCEGGVQPVRKEIDLSRKCVSNLIDPELLKDSQPSSSAPIIATVIVILVISIAAGVLFVKKYVCGGRFLVHRYSVLQHNAEVNGIEGVDEPLDTNVAAPAKIEFHDDSDEDLLE
;
A
#
# COMPACT_ATOMS: atom_id res chain seq x y z
N MET A 1 -82.12 -6.45 12.20
CA MET A 1 -81.06 -5.77 11.40
C MET A 1 -79.84 -5.64 12.31
N GLY A 2 -78.60 -5.95 11.93
CA GLY A 2 -78.07 -6.70 10.79
C GLY A 2 -76.57 -6.95 11.08
N ARG A 3 -76.07 -8.20 10.98
CA ARG A 3 -74.71 -8.56 11.43
C ARG A 3 -73.67 -8.43 10.31
N LEU A 4 -72.60 -7.67 10.55
CA LEU A 4 -71.35 -7.66 9.79
C LEU A 4 -70.27 -6.91 10.62
N ARG A 5 -68.97 -7.19 10.58
CA ARG A 5 -68.22 -8.46 10.57
C ARG A 5 -66.89 -8.15 11.30
N CYS A 6 -66.37 -9.08 12.10
CA CYS A 6 -65.02 -8.95 12.66
C CYS A 6 -64.11 -9.96 11.95
N CYS A 7 -62.93 -9.53 11.50
CA CYS A 7 -61.95 -10.37 10.84
C CYS A 7 -60.70 -10.49 11.70
N LEU A 8 -60.64 -11.55 12.52
CA LEU A 8 -59.36 -12.11 12.97
C LEU A 8 -59.02 -13.29 12.05
N LEU A 9 -57.80 -13.30 11.52
CA LEU A 9 -57.25 -14.41 10.75
C LEU A 9 -55.98 -14.91 11.44
N VAL A 10 -56.13 -15.97 12.23
CA VAL A 10 -55.02 -16.77 12.74
C VAL A 10 -54.68 -17.80 11.67
N PHE A 11 -53.39 -17.96 11.37
CA PHE A 11 -52.89 -19.14 10.66
C PHE A 11 -51.68 -19.73 11.38
N LEU A 12 -51.74 -21.03 11.61
CA LEU A 12 -50.69 -21.85 12.20
C LEU A 12 -49.89 -22.51 11.08
N LEU A 13 -48.58 -22.63 11.25
CA LEU A 13 -47.70 -23.44 10.40
C LEU A 13 -47.50 -24.83 11.03
N PRO A 14 -47.84 -25.93 10.33
CA PRO A 14 -47.52 -27.29 10.78
C PRO A 14 -46.22 -27.81 10.15
N VAL A 15 -45.47 -28.62 10.90
CA VAL A 15 -44.28 -29.35 10.44
C VAL A 15 -44.68 -30.76 9.99
N VAL A 16 -44.21 -31.25 8.84
CA VAL A 16 -44.37 -32.64 8.37
C VAL A 16 -43.10 -33.12 7.64
N PHE A 17 -42.71 -34.38 7.88
CA PHE A 17 -41.60 -35.11 7.24
C PHE A 17 -42.05 -35.95 6.03
N CYS A 18 -41.12 -36.22 5.08
CA CYS A 18 -40.89 -37.45 4.28
C CYS A 18 -40.19 -37.06 2.95
N VAL A 19 -39.00 -37.57 2.59
CA VAL A 19 -38.56 -38.95 2.28
C VAL A 19 -38.84 -39.38 0.83
N ASP A 20 -37.74 -39.69 0.12
CA ASP A 20 -37.51 -40.34 -1.18
C ASP A 20 -38.67 -40.81 -2.08
N PHE A 21 -38.49 -40.60 -3.40
CA PHE A 21 -38.58 -41.71 -4.36
C PHE A 21 -37.64 -41.54 -5.58
N ARG A 22 -37.44 -42.61 -6.37
CA ARG A 22 -36.25 -42.82 -7.22
C ARG A 22 -36.55 -43.65 -8.49
N GLU A 23 -36.21 -43.12 -9.68
CA GLU A 23 -35.97 -43.78 -10.99
C GLU A 23 -35.62 -42.68 -12.02
N GLY A 24 -34.93 -42.84 -13.15
CA GLY A 24 -34.23 -43.94 -13.86
C GLY A 24 -33.95 -43.47 -15.32
N SER A 25 -32.97 -43.94 -16.13
CA SER A 25 -31.92 -44.94 -15.97
C SER A 25 -30.87 -44.88 -17.11
N ARG A 26 -29.65 -45.41 -16.90
CA ARG A 26 -28.64 -45.83 -17.93
C ARG A 26 -27.98 -44.68 -18.76
N GLN A 27 -26.81 -44.84 -19.41
CA GLN A 27 -26.12 -46.06 -19.87
C GLN A 27 -24.58 -45.91 -19.99
N SER A 28 -23.87 -47.04 -19.75
CA SER A 28 -22.51 -47.43 -20.20
C SER A 28 -21.32 -46.45 -20.22
N SER A 29 -20.27 -46.85 -19.50
CA SER A 29 -18.89 -46.39 -19.62
C SER A 29 -18.25 -46.58 -21.01
N ARG A 30 -17.18 -45.82 -21.26
CA ARG A 30 -16.01 -46.28 -22.04
C ARG A 30 -14.73 -45.61 -21.53
N SER A 31 -13.72 -46.39 -21.20
CA SER A 31 -12.39 -45.92 -20.83
C SER A 31 -11.48 -45.82 -22.06
N LEU A 32 -10.60 -44.81 -22.07
CA LEU A 32 -9.46 -44.73 -22.97
C LEU A 32 -8.26 -44.19 -22.19
N SER A 33 -7.40 -45.09 -21.74
CA SER A 33 -6.09 -44.75 -21.21
C SER A 33 -5.15 -44.36 -22.35
N PHE A 34 -4.48 -43.22 -22.22
CA PHE A 34 -3.35 -42.86 -23.07
C PHE A 34 -2.08 -42.72 -22.23
N PHE A 35 -0.96 -43.12 -22.83
CA PHE A 35 0.33 -43.23 -22.14
C PHE A 35 0.92 -41.84 -21.86
N ALA A 36 1.19 -41.56 -20.58
CA ALA A 36 2.13 -40.50 -20.22
C ALA A 36 3.54 -40.91 -20.69
N LYS A 37 4.12 -40.13 -21.61
CA LYS A 37 5.53 -40.25 -22.00
C LYS A 37 6.36 -39.41 -21.03
N SER A 38 7.45 -39.97 -20.49
CA SER A 38 8.35 -39.19 -19.62
C SER A 38 9.13 -38.16 -20.44
N SER A 39 8.90 -36.88 -20.16
CA SER A 39 9.85 -35.80 -20.38
C SER A 39 10.43 -35.37 -19.02
N GLN A 40 11.68 -34.94 -19.01
CA GLN A 40 12.45 -34.80 -17.77
C GLN A 40 12.00 -33.56 -16.97
N LEU A 41 11.85 -33.72 -15.66
CA LEU A 41 11.60 -32.61 -14.75
C LEU A 41 12.88 -31.75 -14.64
N GLY A 42 12.84 -30.52 -15.15
CA GLY A 42 13.88 -29.54 -14.90
C GLY A 42 13.71 -28.97 -13.49
N GLN A 43 14.40 -29.52 -12.50
CA GLN A 43 14.41 -28.94 -11.16
C GLN A 43 15.21 -27.63 -11.18
N HIS A 44 14.52 -26.49 -11.17
CA HIS A 44 15.13 -25.22 -10.83
C HIS A 44 15.54 -25.26 -9.36
N HIS A 45 16.84 -25.44 -9.12
CA HIS A 45 17.41 -25.37 -7.79
C HIS A 45 17.48 -23.91 -7.34
N ILE A 46 16.53 -23.48 -6.50
CA ILE A 46 16.74 -22.33 -5.62
C ILE A 46 18.04 -22.60 -4.86
N ALA A 47 19.03 -21.73 -5.05
CA ALA A 47 20.40 -21.94 -4.59
C ALA A 47 20.51 -21.81 -3.07
N ARG A 48 20.20 -22.90 -2.34
CA ARG A 48 20.35 -22.98 -0.88
C ARG A 48 21.79 -22.65 -0.46
N ARG A 49 22.04 -21.40 -0.07
CA ARG A 49 23.12 -21.07 0.86
C ARG A 49 22.83 -21.83 2.15
N SER A 50 23.67 -22.83 2.42
CA SER A 50 23.52 -23.71 3.57
C SER A 50 23.89 -22.98 4.86
N LEU A 51 22.94 -22.23 5.43
CA LEU A 51 22.94 -21.75 6.82
C LEU A 51 22.76 -22.92 7.81
N GLY A 52 23.63 -23.93 7.66
CA GLY A 52 23.72 -25.12 8.49
C GLY A 52 24.69 -24.90 9.65
N HIS A 53 24.50 -23.82 10.41
CA HIS A 53 25.26 -23.55 11.63
C HIS A 53 24.34 -23.59 12.85
N LYS A 54 24.85 -24.19 13.93
CA LYS A 54 24.07 -24.42 15.16
C LYS A 54 24.06 -23.14 15.98
N VAL A 55 22.91 -22.47 16.03
CA VAL A 55 22.66 -21.35 16.95
C VAL A 55 22.94 -21.79 18.40
N ASN A 56 24.07 -21.37 18.96
CA ASN A 56 24.48 -21.70 20.32
C ASN A 56 23.83 -20.74 21.32
N LYS A 57 22.56 -21.01 21.66
CA LYS A 57 21.71 -20.41 22.70
C LYS A 57 22.39 -19.43 23.68
N ARG A 58 21.95 -18.16 23.65
CA ARG A 58 21.79 -17.28 24.82
C ARG A 58 20.58 -16.35 24.58
N SER A 59 19.60 -16.18 25.46
CA SER A 59 19.31 -16.86 26.72
C SER A 59 17.96 -17.59 26.64
N THR A 60 18.00 -18.91 26.45
CA THR A 60 16.91 -19.78 26.90
C THR A 60 17.43 -20.60 28.06
N ASP A 61 17.11 -20.15 29.28
CA ASP A 61 17.37 -20.93 30.47
C ASP A 61 16.64 -22.28 30.38
N GLN A 62 17.32 -23.33 30.84
CA GLN A 62 16.81 -24.69 30.74
C GLN A 62 15.99 -25.03 32.00
N GLY A 63 14.77 -24.51 32.05
CA GLY A 63 13.82 -24.78 33.14
C GLY A 63 12.39 -24.82 32.64
N GLY A 64 11.69 -25.93 32.93
CA GLY A 64 10.25 -25.86 33.17
C GLY A 64 9.99 -25.26 34.56
N ASP A 65 8.75 -24.90 34.83
CA ASP A 65 8.25 -24.49 36.15
C ASP A 65 8.82 -23.16 36.73
N THR A 66 9.10 -22.15 35.89
CA THR A 66 9.46 -20.78 36.35
C THR A 66 8.54 -19.65 35.90
N CYS A 67 7.31 -19.94 35.44
CA CYS A 67 6.25 -18.93 35.36
C CYS A 67 5.80 -18.52 36.78
N ASN A 68 6.58 -17.66 37.43
CA ASN A 68 6.33 -17.18 38.78
C ASN A 68 4.97 -16.45 38.83
N ALA A 69 4.01 -17.03 39.55
CA ALA A 69 2.69 -16.42 39.66
C ALA A 69 2.76 -15.06 40.36
N LEU A 70 2.48 -13.98 39.61
CA LEU A 70 2.27 -12.65 40.17
C LEU A 70 1.24 -12.74 41.31
N GLN A 71 1.61 -12.29 42.52
CA GLN A 71 0.75 -12.45 43.68
C GLN A 71 -0.23 -11.30 43.82
N GLY A 72 -1.53 -11.63 43.94
CA GLY A 72 -2.59 -10.65 44.17
C GLY A 72 -3.01 -9.81 42.95
N TYR A 73 -2.72 -10.25 41.71
CA TYR A 73 -3.16 -9.49 40.53
C TYR A 73 -4.68 -9.42 40.42
N GLN A 74 -5.43 -10.45 40.86
CA GLN A 74 -6.89 -10.45 40.76
C GLN A 74 -7.54 -9.33 41.57
N SER A 75 -7.05 -9.03 42.79
CA SER A 75 -7.59 -7.94 43.60
C SER A 75 -7.20 -6.58 43.02
N LYS A 76 -5.91 -6.40 42.68
CA LYS A 76 -5.41 -5.16 42.05
C LYS A 76 -6.17 -4.80 40.79
N LEU A 77 -6.36 -5.75 39.88
CA LEU A 77 -7.08 -5.50 38.63
C LEU A 77 -8.59 -5.34 38.86
N ALA A 78 -9.18 -5.99 39.87
CA ALA A 78 -10.59 -5.76 40.24
C ALA A 78 -10.84 -4.34 40.76
N ASP A 79 -9.95 -3.80 41.60
CA ASP A 79 -10.03 -2.42 42.08
C ASP A 79 -9.82 -1.38 40.96
N ASN A 80 -9.22 -1.79 39.84
CA ASN A 80 -8.90 -0.97 38.66
C ASN A 80 -9.66 -1.38 37.37
N THR A 81 -10.79 -2.10 37.50
CA THR A 81 -11.65 -2.49 36.37
C THR A 81 -12.93 -1.64 36.37
N HIS A 82 -13.14 -0.90 35.28
CA HIS A 82 -14.18 0.11 35.16
C HIS A 82 -15.16 -0.25 34.04
N SER A 83 -16.40 -0.63 34.40
CA SER A 83 -17.46 -1.00 33.45
C SER A 83 -18.40 0.17 33.17
N TYR A 84 -18.69 0.42 31.90
CA TYR A 84 -19.69 1.39 31.43
C TYR A 84 -20.66 0.74 30.45
N SER A 85 -21.97 0.94 30.66
CA SER A 85 -23.03 0.42 29.78
C SER A 85 -23.72 1.56 29.02
N PHE A 86 -23.80 1.42 27.69
CA PHE A 86 -24.43 2.40 26.81
C PHE A 86 -25.92 2.08 26.66
N ASN A 87 -26.76 2.92 27.27
CA ASN A 87 -28.22 2.80 27.21
C ASN A 87 -28.76 3.39 25.88
N ASP A 88 -28.52 2.70 24.77
CA ASP A 88 -29.12 2.98 23.46
C ASP A 88 -29.56 1.70 22.73
N LEU A 89 -30.03 1.86 21.48
CA LEU A 89 -30.50 0.79 20.60
C LEU A 89 -29.65 0.73 19.32
N SER A 90 -28.43 1.26 19.35
CA SER A 90 -27.61 1.48 18.16
C SER A 90 -26.95 0.18 17.71
N GLY A 91 -27.16 -0.21 16.46
CA GLY A 91 -26.51 -1.39 15.86
C GLY A 91 -25.04 -1.17 15.46
N SER A 92 -24.50 0.03 15.69
CA SER A 92 -23.14 0.42 15.29
C SER A 92 -22.51 1.36 16.32
N VAL A 93 -21.19 1.22 16.50
CA VAL A 93 -20.35 2.10 17.32
C VAL A 93 -19.07 2.43 16.53
N SER A 94 -18.72 3.71 16.44
CA SER A 94 -17.44 4.20 15.90
C SER A 94 -16.65 4.86 17.03
N LEU A 95 -15.39 4.44 17.20
CA LEU A 95 -14.50 4.92 18.26
C LEU A 95 -13.37 5.78 17.68
N ALA A 96 -13.01 6.87 18.36
CA ALA A 96 -11.88 7.71 18.00
C ALA A 96 -11.16 8.25 19.23
N TRP A 97 -9.83 8.07 19.29
CA TRP A 97 -8.95 8.73 20.25
C TRP A 97 -8.66 10.16 19.78
N VAL A 98 -8.52 11.11 20.71
CA VAL A 98 -8.38 12.54 20.38
C VAL A 98 -7.09 13.15 20.96
N GLY A 99 -5.95 12.70 20.41
CA GLY A 99 -4.60 13.10 20.78
C GLY A 99 -3.92 12.14 21.78
N ASP A 100 -2.60 12.00 21.66
CA ASP A 100 -1.73 11.21 22.54
C ASP A 100 -1.71 11.78 23.97
N GLY A 101 -1.86 10.90 24.96
CA GLY A 101 -1.75 11.23 26.38
C GLY A 101 -2.93 11.99 26.97
N THR A 102 -3.93 12.32 26.14
CA THR A 102 -5.13 13.05 26.57
C THR A 102 -6.11 12.15 27.33
N GLY A 103 -6.07 10.83 27.10
CA GLY A 103 -7.11 9.90 27.57
C GLY A 103 -8.49 10.14 26.95
N VAL A 104 -8.62 11.01 25.94
CA VAL A 104 -9.92 11.38 25.37
C VAL A 104 -10.35 10.39 24.30
N VAL A 105 -11.52 9.80 24.50
CA VAL A 105 -12.17 8.88 23.54
C VAL A 105 -13.55 9.42 23.21
N LEU A 106 -13.86 9.54 21.91
CA LEU A 106 -15.20 9.73 21.41
C LEU A 106 -15.77 8.39 20.95
N ALA A 107 -17.01 8.10 21.34
CA ALA A 107 -17.79 6.96 20.87
C ALA A 107 -19.09 7.47 20.24
N LEU A 108 -19.19 7.37 18.93
CA LEU A 108 -20.39 7.72 18.16
C LEU A 108 -21.20 6.44 17.94
N THR A 109 -22.44 6.38 18.42
CA THR A 109 -23.36 5.27 18.12
C THR A 109 -24.43 5.73 17.15
N THR A 110 -24.82 4.89 16.19
CA THR A 110 -25.86 5.27 15.22
C THR A 110 -26.91 4.17 15.00
N PHE A 111 -28.13 4.63 14.76
CA PHE A 111 -29.31 3.81 14.52
C PHE A 111 -30.14 4.43 13.38
N GLN A 112 -30.60 3.61 12.43
CA GLN A 112 -31.46 4.06 11.34
C GLN A 112 -32.61 3.07 11.14
N VAL A 113 -33.85 3.55 11.21
CA VAL A 113 -35.04 2.74 10.94
C VAL A 113 -35.38 2.80 9.44
N PRO A 114 -35.39 1.66 8.72
CA PRO A 114 -35.83 1.60 7.33
C PRO A 114 -37.36 1.63 7.23
N LEU A 115 -37.96 2.80 7.47
CA LEU A 115 -39.39 3.04 7.27
C LEU A 115 -39.67 3.44 5.81
N PHE A 116 -40.76 2.93 5.25
CA PHE A 116 -41.10 3.11 3.84
C PHE A 116 -41.31 4.61 3.52
N MET A 117 -40.47 5.16 2.64
CA MET A 117 -40.36 6.59 2.28
C MET A 117 -39.89 7.57 3.38
N LEU A 118 -39.48 7.12 4.58
CA LEU A 118 -38.94 8.01 5.63
C LEU A 118 -37.75 7.36 6.35
N ARG A 119 -36.54 7.91 6.16
CA ARG A 119 -35.36 7.56 6.96
C ARG A 119 -35.42 8.30 8.30
N PHE A 120 -35.73 7.58 9.37
CA PHE A 120 -35.52 8.08 10.73
C PHE A 120 -34.17 7.59 11.23
N GLY A 121 -33.18 8.47 11.23
CA GLY A 121 -31.86 8.25 11.82
C GLY A 121 -31.73 8.96 13.17
N GLN A 122 -31.08 8.29 14.12
CA GLN A 122 -30.62 8.89 15.37
C GLN A 122 -29.14 8.56 15.58
N SER A 123 -28.38 9.53 16.03
CA SER A 123 -27.00 9.34 16.50
C SER A 123 -26.93 9.72 17.98
N LYS A 124 -26.00 9.09 18.71
CA LYS A 124 -25.55 9.55 20.01
C LYS A 124 -24.05 9.74 20.01
N LEU A 125 -23.58 10.77 20.69
CA LEU A 125 -22.15 11.03 20.88
C LEU A 125 -21.82 10.92 22.36
N TYR A 126 -20.91 10.01 22.68
CA TYR A 126 -20.36 9.80 24.01
C TYR A 126 -18.90 10.25 24.06
N ARG A 127 -18.48 10.81 25.20
CA ARG A 127 -17.12 11.30 25.42
C ARG A 127 -16.54 10.81 26.74
N SER A 128 -15.32 10.27 26.70
CA SER A 128 -14.48 9.95 27.86
C SER A 128 -13.29 10.91 27.92
N GLU A 129 -12.76 11.16 29.12
CA GLU A 129 -11.48 11.85 29.37
C GLU A 129 -10.49 10.96 30.16
N ASN A 130 -10.81 9.69 30.32
CA ASN A 130 -10.09 8.76 31.19
C ASN A 130 -9.93 7.39 30.55
N TYR A 131 -9.47 7.37 29.29
CA TYR A 131 -9.13 6.15 28.53
C TYR A 131 -10.30 5.15 28.40
N GLY A 132 -11.55 5.64 28.42
CA GLY A 132 -12.75 4.79 28.34
C GLY A 132 -13.25 4.23 29.68
N LYS A 133 -12.65 4.59 30.83
CA LYS A 133 -13.13 4.16 32.16
C LYS A 133 -14.54 4.66 32.48
N SER A 134 -14.93 5.82 31.95
CA SER A 134 -16.28 6.35 32.03
C SER A 134 -16.60 7.26 30.84
N PHE A 135 -17.85 7.27 30.39
CA PHE A 135 -18.32 8.16 29.32
C PHE A 135 -19.46 9.08 29.80
N GLN A 136 -19.49 10.29 29.24
CA GLN A 136 -20.60 11.23 29.32
C GLN A 136 -21.37 11.22 27.99
N ASP A 137 -22.70 11.17 28.04
CA ASP A 137 -23.53 11.47 26.86
C ASP A 137 -23.45 12.97 26.57
N VAL A 138 -22.95 13.32 25.38
CA VAL A 138 -22.75 14.69 24.91
C VAL A 138 -23.52 14.94 23.60
N THR A 139 -24.55 14.13 23.32
CA THR A 139 -25.37 14.21 22.09
C THR A 139 -26.06 15.57 21.90
N GLU A 140 -26.31 16.31 22.99
CA GLU A 140 -26.85 17.67 22.93
C GLU A 140 -25.88 18.66 22.24
N LEU A 141 -24.56 18.44 22.30
CA LEU A 141 -23.57 19.31 21.63
C LEU A 141 -23.66 19.26 20.09
N ILE A 142 -24.24 18.20 19.53
CA ILE A 142 -24.53 18.06 18.10
C ILE A 142 -26.02 18.31 17.78
N ASN A 143 -26.77 18.94 18.69
CA ASN A 143 -28.21 19.19 18.58
C ASN A 143 -29.04 17.92 18.24
N ASN A 144 -28.59 16.73 18.71
CA ASN A 144 -29.18 15.43 18.37
C ASN A 144 -29.25 15.13 16.85
N THR A 145 -28.40 15.77 16.04
CA THR A 145 -28.36 15.60 14.58
C THR A 145 -27.84 14.22 14.20
N PHE A 146 -28.40 13.63 13.14
CA PHE A 146 -27.88 12.38 12.57
C PHE A 146 -26.52 12.63 11.90
N ILE A 147 -25.49 11.94 12.39
CA ILE A 147 -24.13 11.95 11.88
C ILE A 147 -23.95 10.78 10.92
N LYS A 148 -23.32 11.05 9.77
CA LYS A 148 -23.13 10.08 8.70
C LYS A 148 -21.87 9.25 8.95
N THR A 149 -22.06 7.96 9.20
CA THR A 149 -20.97 6.99 9.44
C THR A 149 -20.00 6.88 8.27
N GLU A 150 -20.46 7.13 7.03
CA GLU A 150 -19.65 7.17 5.80
C GLU A 150 -18.48 8.18 5.86
N PHE A 151 -18.55 9.20 6.71
CA PHE A 151 -17.46 10.16 6.95
C PHE A 151 -16.73 9.95 8.28
N GLY A 152 -17.15 8.98 9.10
CA GLY A 152 -16.56 8.65 10.39
C GLY A 152 -16.47 9.82 11.38
N ILE A 153 -15.44 9.77 12.23
CA ILE A 153 -15.04 10.87 13.11
C ILE A 153 -13.70 11.40 12.59
N ALA A 154 -13.69 12.57 11.95
CA ALA A 154 -12.47 13.13 11.38
C ALA A 154 -11.67 13.84 12.47
N ILE A 155 -10.65 13.16 12.98
CA ILE A 155 -9.71 13.67 13.99
C ILE A 155 -8.57 14.44 13.31
N GLY A 156 -8.19 15.59 13.88
CA GLY A 156 -7.03 16.35 13.41
C GLY A 156 -5.70 15.75 13.89
N PRO A 157 -4.59 15.97 13.17
CA PRO A 157 -3.31 15.32 13.46
C PRO A 157 -2.71 15.76 14.80
N GLU A 158 -1.88 14.89 15.39
CA GLU A 158 -1.20 15.08 16.67
C GLU A 158 -2.17 15.54 17.81
N ASN A 159 -1.67 16.34 18.74
CA ASN A 159 -2.42 16.82 19.90
C ASN A 159 -3.15 18.15 19.62
N CYS A 160 -3.57 18.38 18.37
CA CYS A 160 -4.26 19.61 17.98
C CYS A 160 -5.70 19.73 18.53
N GLY A 161 -6.24 18.67 19.12
CA GLY A 161 -7.55 18.65 19.80
C GLY A 161 -8.75 18.91 18.89
N LYS A 162 -8.61 18.67 17.59
CA LYS A 162 -9.62 18.98 16.58
C LYS A 162 -10.45 17.75 16.22
N VAL A 163 -11.75 17.97 16.07
CA VAL A 163 -12.72 16.96 15.64
C VAL A 163 -13.70 17.59 14.66
N ILE A 164 -13.97 16.91 13.55
CA ILE A 164 -15.06 17.23 12.63
C ILE A 164 -16.02 16.02 12.57
N LEU A 165 -17.32 16.29 12.70
CA LEU A 165 -18.40 15.32 12.46
C LEU A 165 -19.30 15.86 11.35
N THR A 166 -19.68 15.03 10.38
CA THR A 166 -20.54 15.42 9.25
C THR A 166 -21.95 14.84 9.42
N GLY A 167 -22.98 15.67 9.36
CA GLY A 167 -24.37 15.28 9.49
C GLY A 167 -25.27 15.91 8.42
N ASP A 168 -26.50 15.41 8.32
CA ASP A 168 -27.47 15.91 7.33
C ASP A 168 -28.30 17.08 7.88
N VAL A 169 -28.63 18.02 6.98
CA VAL A 169 -29.58 19.12 7.25
C VAL A 169 -30.97 18.69 6.80
N THR A 170 -31.99 18.96 7.62
CA THR A 170 -33.40 18.76 7.25
C THR A 170 -33.88 19.84 6.27
N GLY A 171 -33.45 19.76 5.01
CA GLY A 171 -33.77 20.72 3.97
C GLY A 171 -33.03 20.48 2.67
N ASN A 172 -33.35 21.27 1.64
CA ASN A 172 -32.75 21.15 0.31
C ASN A 172 -31.42 21.95 0.20
N SER A 173 -30.64 21.98 1.29
CA SER A 173 -29.61 22.99 1.55
C SER A 173 -28.37 22.41 2.25
N GLY A 174 -27.52 21.73 1.48
CA GLY A 174 -26.17 21.34 1.90
C GLY A 174 -26.12 20.25 2.97
N SER A 175 -24.91 20.00 3.48
CA SER A 175 -24.66 19.15 4.65
C SER A 175 -24.08 20.00 5.78
N ARG A 176 -24.26 19.57 7.03
CA ARG A 176 -23.78 20.28 8.21
C ARG A 176 -22.53 19.63 8.75
N ILE A 177 -21.56 20.43 9.19
CA ILE A 177 -20.41 19.94 9.95
C ILE A 177 -20.41 20.52 11.36
N PHE A 178 -20.03 19.68 12.31
CA PHE A 178 -19.81 20.04 13.71
C PHE A 178 -18.30 20.09 13.95
N LEU A 179 -17.84 21.21 14.51
CA LEU A 179 -16.44 21.60 14.64
C LEU A 179 -16.06 21.72 16.12
N SER A 180 -15.14 20.89 16.59
CA SER A 180 -14.51 21.04 17.91
C SER A 180 -13.03 21.40 17.80
N THR A 181 -12.55 22.26 18.71
CA THR A 181 -11.14 22.63 18.87
C THR A 181 -10.63 22.37 20.30
N ASN A 182 -11.36 21.59 21.08
CA ASN A 182 -11.08 21.26 22.48
C ASN A 182 -11.43 19.79 22.77
N SER A 183 -10.98 18.89 21.89
CA SER A 183 -11.14 17.44 21.97
C SER A 183 -12.57 16.96 22.27
N GLY A 184 -13.55 17.55 21.57
CA GLY A 184 -14.97 17.19 21.69
C GLY A 184 -15.70 17.77 22.90
N ASN A 185 -15.07 18.60 23.73
CA ASN A 185 -15.72 19.22 24.89
C ASN A 185 -16.79 20.28 24.50
N SER A 186 -16.66 20.90 23.33
CA SER A 186 -17.70 21.75 22.72
C SER A 186 -17.64 21.65 21.20
N PHE A 187 -18.80 21.74 20.55
CA PHE A 187 -18.94 21.79 19.09
C PHE A 187 -19.67 23.06 18.66
N ASN A 188 -19.12 23.75 17.67
CA ASN A 188 -19.86 24.72 16.84
C ASN A 188 -20.39 24.01 15.60
N HIS A 189 -21.35 24.57 14.87
CA HIS A 189 -21.83 24.00 13.61
C HIS A 189 -21.80 24.99 12.45
N VAL A 190 -21.58 24.48 11.23
CA VAL A 190 -21.54 25.24 9.98
C VAL A 190 -22.33 24.48 8.91
N ASP A 191 -23.20 25.18 8.19
CA ASP A 191 -23.91 24.63 7.03
C ASP A 191 -23.05 24.86 5.77
N LEU A 192 -22.70 23.77 5.08
CA LEU A 192 -21.85 23.84 3.90
C LEU A 192 -22.63 24.28 2.65
N PRO A 193 -22.04 25.11 1.77
CA PRO A 193 -22.65 25.46 0.48
C PRO A 193 -22.59 24.31 -0.56
N PHE A 194 -22.18 23.12 -0.14
CA PHE A 194 -22.02 21.91 -0.95
C PHE A 194 -22.31 20.65 -0.10
N HIS A 195 -22.37 19.48 -0.75
CA HIS A 195 -22.36 18.18 -0.10
C HIS A 195 -20.98 17.54 -0.27
N PRO A 196 -20.28 17.15 0.81
CA PRO A 196 -19.05 16.36 0.73
C PRO A 196 -19.28 15.01 0.02
N MET A 197 -18.32 14.61 -0.81
CA MET A 197 -18.23 13.27 -1.42
C MET A 197 -17.32 12.35 -0.60
N VAL A 198 -16.32 12.93 0.07
CA VAL A 198 -15.30 12.23 0.87
C VAL A 198 -15.17 12.89 2.25
N GLN A 199 -14.49 12.22 3.18
CA GLN A 199 -14.13 12.80 4.48
C GLN A 199 -13.32 14.10 4.29
N ILE A 200 -13.55 15.09 5.15
CA ILE A 200 -12.81 16.35 5.13
C ILE A 200 -11.36 16.11 5.60
N MET A 201 -10.39 16.39 4.72
CA MET A 201 -8.98 16.14 4.98
C MET A 201 -8.27 17.34 5.58
N TYR A 202 -7.65 17.15 6.75
CA TYR A 202 -6.74 18.09 7.36
C TYR A 202 -5.44 18.22 6.57
N ASN A 203 -4.87 19.43 6.48
CA ASN A 203 -3.45 19.59 6.19
C ASN A 203 -2.64 19.02 7.37
N PRO A 204 -1.69 18.09 7.15
CA PRO A 204 -0.87 17.51 8.21
C PRO A 204 -0.06 18.54 9.03
N HIS A 205 0.41 19.63 8.40
CA HIS A 205 1.27 20.63 9.03
C HIS A 205 0.48 21.82 9.61
N GLU A 206 -0.67 22.17 9.02
CA GLU A 206 -1.52 23.27 9.47
C GLU A 206 -2.96 22.79 9.73
N PRO A 207 -3.30 22.27 10.92
CA PRO A 207 -4.62 21.67 11.21
C PRO A 207 -5.82 22.62 11.16
N LYS A 208 -5.61 23.89 10.80
CA LYS A 208 -6.67 24.87 10.48
C LYS A 208 -7.05 24.85 9.00
N VAL A 209 -6.20 24.31 8.13
CA VAL A 209 -6.44 24.23 6.70
C VAL A 209 -7.04 22.87 6.36
N LEU A 210 -8.16 22.89 5.65
CA LEU A 210 -8.97 21.71 5.32
C LEU A 210 -9.28 21.70 3.83
N VAL A 211 -9.35 20.52 3.22
CA VAL A 211 -9.84 20.32 1.84
C VAL A 211 -10.86 19.19 1.77
N VAL A 212 -11.75 19.28 0.77
CA VAL A 212 -12.75 18.23 0.51
C VAL A 212 -13.24 18.31 -0.95
N ILE A 213 -13.48 17.15 -1.57
CA ILE A 213 -14.19 17.07 -2.86
C ILE A 213 -15.69 16.99 -2.57
N SER A 214 -16.49 17.74 -3.32
CA SER A 214 -17.96 17.71 -3.23
C SER A 214 -18.58 16.83 -4.32
N ASN A 215 -19.86 16.45 -4.17
CA ASN A 215 -20.62 15.61 -5.12
C ASN A 215 -20.84 16.24 -6.52
N LYS A 216 -20.14 17.33 -6.83
CA LYS A 216 -20.06 17.98 -8.16
C LYS A 216 -18.66 17.91 -8.77
N HIS A 217 -17.73 17.21 -8.12
CA HIS A 217 -16.30 17.25 -8.38
C HIS A 217 -15.68 18.66 -8.20
N ASP A 218 -16.34 19.54 -7.46
CA ASP A 218 -15.74 20.81 -7.03
C ASP A 218 -14.88 20.59 -5.78
N LEU A 219 -13.64 21.09 -5.81
CA LEU A 219 -12.67 21.05 -4.72
C LEU A 219 -12.78 22.31 -3.87
N TRP A 220 -13.12 22.11 -2.60
CA TRP A 220 -13.31 23.17 -1.62
C TRP A 220 -12.18 23.18 -0.60
N LEU A 221 -11.80 24.38 -0.18
CA LEU A 221 -10.76 24.68 0.80
C LEU A 221 -11.33 25.57 1.90
N SER A 222 -10.95 25.30 3.15
CA SER A 222 -11.07 26.24 4.27
C SER A 222 -9.70 26.52 4.87
N GLU A 223 -9.41 27.78 5.21
CA GLU A 223 -8.19 28.21 5.92
C GLU A 223 -8.46 28.48 7.42
N ASN A 224 -9.72 28.41 7.86
CA ASN A 224 -10.18 28.76 9.21
C ASN A 224 -10.97 27.62 9.89
N PHE A 225 -10.50 26.38 9.70
CA PHE A 225 -11.04 25.16 10.28
C PHE A 225 -12.53 24.94 9.96
N GLY A 226 -12.91 25.18 8.71
CA GLY A 226 -14.25 24.87 8.20
C GLY A 226 -15.32 25.90 8.53
N SER A 227 -14.94 27.07 9.08
CA SER A 227 -15.89 28.17 9.34
C SER A 227 -16.36 28.85 8.05
N ASP A 228 -15.44 29.10 7.12
CA ASP A 228 -15.70 29.56 5.76
C ASP A 228 -15.05 28.62 4.74
N TRP A 229 -15.67 28.49 3.57
CA TRP A 229 -15.20 27.62 2.48
C TRP A 229 -15.14 28.36 1.16
N ARG A 230 -14.06 28.18 0.41
CA ARG A 230 -13.90 28.67 -0.97
C ARG A 230 -13.62 27.51 -1.93
N MET A 231 -14.35 27.47 -3.04
CA MET A 231 -14.02 26.60 -4.17
C MET A 231 -12.71 27.09 -4.79
N ILE A 232 -11.74 26.17 -4.98
CA ILE A 232 -10.43 26.49 -5.57
C ILE A 232 -10.23 25.85 -6.95
N HIS A 233 -10.98 24.79 -7.27
CA HIS A 233 -11.00 24.19 -8.60
C HIS A 233 -12.30 23.38 -8.80
N SER A 234 -12.70 23.17 -10.04
CA SER A 234 -13.82 22.29 -10.44
C SER A 234 -13.31 21.06 -11.22
N THR A 235 -14.19 20.07 -11.47
CA THR A 235 -13.87 18.81 -12.18
C THR A 235 -12.64 18.06 -11.65
N VAL A 236 -12.48 18.06 -10.33
CA VAL A 236 -11.42 17.37 -9.57
C VAL A 236 -11.83 15.94 -9.22
N CYS A 237 -10.96 14.97 -9.52
CA CYS A 237 -11.23 13.55 -9.32
C CYS A 237 -10.54 12.99 -8.07
N LEU A 238 -9.25 13.28 -7.89
CA LEU A 238 -8.48 12.90 -6.71
C LEU A 238 -7.70 14.11 -6.19
N VAL A 239 -7.57 14.24 -4.87
CA VAL A 239 -6.75 15.24 -4.19
C VAL A 239 -6.00 14.62 -3.02
N LYS A 240 -4.71 14.96 -2.85
CA LYS A 240 -3.88 14.55 -1.72
C LYS A 240 -3.00 15.72 -1.26
N TRP A 241 -2.81 15.87 0.05
CA TRP A 241 -1.80 16.77 0.62
C TRP A 241 -0.40 16.18 0.40
N GLY A 242 0.59 17.04 0.19
CA GLY A 242 2.00 16.69 0.24
C GLY A 242 2.76 17.46 1.33
N MET A 243 4.08 17.51 1.18
CA MET A 243 4.97 18.34 2.02
C MET A 243 4.75 19.85 1.76
N ASP A 244 5.27 20.68 2.66
CA ASP A 244 5.34 22.15 2.51
C ASP A 244 4.00 22.84 2.21
N ASN A 245 2.90 22.34 2.77
CA ASN A 245 1.52 22.81 2.51
C ASN A 245 1.07 22.71 1.03
N THR A 246 1.79 21.98 0.17
CA THR A 246 1.41 21.78 -1.24
C THR A 246 0.25 20.80 -1.36
N LEU A 247 -0.73 21.15 -2.19
CA LEU A 247 -1.90 20.33 -2.52
C LEU A 247 -1.78 19.83 -3.97
N PHE A 248 -1.88 18.51 -4.17
CA PHE A 248 -1.84 17.85 -5.48
C PHE A 248 -3.22 17.32 -5.85
N PHE A 249 -3.65 17.51 -7.10
CA PHE A 249 -4.97 17.06 -7.54
C PHE A 249 -5.06 16.79 -9.05
N THR A 250 -5.86 15.78 -9.43
CA THR A 250 -6.17 15.46 -10.84
C THR A 250 -7.47 16.10 -11.29
N THR A 251 -7.51 16.49 -12.56
CA THR A 251 -8.65 17.20 -13.19
C THR A 251 -8.96 16.62 -14.56
N ASN A 252 -10.24 16.56 -14.95
CA ASN A 252 -10.61 16.34 -16.36
C ASN A 252 -11.23 17.61 -16.97
N LEU A 253 -10.82 17.93 -18.20
CA LEU A 253 -11.39 18.99 -19.03
C LEU A 253 -12.81 18.66 -19.52
N ASN A 254 -13.16 17.37 -19.66
CA ASN A 254 -14.50 16.92 -20.05
C ASN A 254 -15.48 16.77 -18.86
N GLY A 255 -14.98 16.85 -17.61
CA GLY A 255 -15.80 16.70 -16.39
C GLY A 255 -16.11 15.26 -15.94
N SER A 256 -15.59 14.24 -16.63
CA SER A 256 -15.72 12.82 -16.28
C SER A 256 -14.48 12.32 -15.52
N CYS A 257 -14.62 11.59 -14.41
CA CYS A 257 -13.45 10.99 -13.74
C CYS A 257 -13.02 9.64 -14.34
N PHE A 258 -13.99 8.94 -14.95
CA PHE A 258 -13.81 7.74 -15.77
C PHE A 258 -12.84 7.88 -16.96
N ASP A 259 -12.58 9.10 -17.46
CA ASP A 259 -11.68 9.37 -18.60
C ASP A 259 -10.18 9.20 -18.22
N ARG A 260 -9.82 8.08 -17.58
CA ARG A 260 -8.46 7.83 -17.12
C ARG A 260 -7.48 7.81 -18.26
N GLY A 261 -6.31 8.37 -17.98
CA GLY A 261 -5.28 8.56 -18.99
C GLY A 261 -5.49 9.78 -19.87
N MET A 262 -6.55 10.56 -19.63
CA MET A 262 -6.73 11.92 -20.16
C MET A 262 -6.73 12.98 -19.05
N LEU A 263 -6.55 12.59 -17.78
CA LEU A 263 -6.53 13.53 -16.65
C LEU A 263 -5.29 14.43 -16.69
N VAL A 264 -5.41 15.61 -16.06
CA VAL A 264 -4.36 16.61 -15.90
C VAL A 264 -4.06 16.76 -14.41
N LEU A 265 -2.83 16.43 -14.00
CA LEU A 265 -2.34 16.58 -12.63
C LEU A 265 -1.82 18.01 -12.41
N ARG A 266 -2.29 18.62 -11.33
CA ARG A 266 -1.99 19.99 -10.92
C ARG A 266 -1.43 20.03 -9.50
N LYS A 267 -0.66 21.06 -9.19
CA LYS A 267 -0.32 21.45 -7.82
C LYS A 267 -0.70 22.89 -7.51
N THR A 268 -0.92 23.18 -6.23
CA THR A 268 -0.93 24.54 -5.67
C THR A 268 -0.21 24.55 -4.33
N SER A 269 0.63 25.56 -4.11
CA SER A 269 1.40 25.78 -2.87
C SER A 269 1.07 27.14 -2.23
N ASP A 270 0.02 27.81 -2.71
CA ASP A 270 -0.47 29.11 -2.21
C ASP A 270 -1.93 29.06 -1.75
N TYR A 271 -2.41 27.84 -1.49
CA TYR A 271 -3.80 27.50 -1.19
C TYR A 271 -4.78 27.92 -2.31
N GLY A 272 -4.50 27.50 -3.54
CA GLY A 272 -5.41 27.64 -4.68
C GLY A 272 -5.60 29.08 -5.18
N LYS A 273 -4.62 29.96 -4.96
CA LYS A 273 -4.59 31.31 -5.58
C LYS A 273 -3.96 31.23 -6.97
N THR A 274 -3.02 30.32 -7.16
CA THR A 274 -2.52 29.83 -8.44
C THR A 274 -2.56 28.31 -8.49
N SER A 275 -2.62 27.72 -9.69
CA SER A 275 -2.38 26.30 -9.90
C SER A 275 -1.43 26.10 -11.07
N LYS A 276 -0.49 25.16 -10.92
CA LYS A 276 0.46 24.75 -11.96
C LYS A 276 0.09 23.35 -12.44
N THR A 277 -0.15 23.19 -13.74
CA THR A 277 -0.15 21.86 -14.37
C THR A 277 1.26 21.28 -14.28
N ILE A 278 1.36 20.07 -13.75
CA ILE A 278 2.62 19.33 -13.60
C ILE A 278 2.63 18.03 -14.41
N GLY A 279 1.47 17.51 -14.85
CA GLY A 279 1.39 16.33 -15.72
C GLY A 279 0.10 16.29 -16.54
N GLU A 280 0.18 15.65 -17.70
CA GLU A 280 -0.93 15.43 -18.64
C GLU A 280 -0.99 13.95 -19.03
N LYS A 281 -2.15 13.49 -19.52
CA LYS A 281 -2.44 12.06 -19.84
C LYS A 281 -2.29 11.14 -18.64
N ILE A 282 -2.69 11.65 -17.48
CA ILE A 282 -2.54 10.98 -16.19
C ILE A 282 -3.67 9.97 -16.02
N TYR A 283 -3.30 8.76 -15.61
CA TYR A 283 -4.23 7.71 -15.22
C TYR A 283 -4.60 7.87 -13.74
N SER A 284 -3.60 7.91 -12.85
CA SER A 284 -3.74 8.26 -11.43
C SER A 284 -2.38 8.76 -10.87
N PHE A 285 -2.36 9.21 -9.62
CA PHE A 285 -1.13 9.65 -8.92
C PHE A 285 -1.08 9.18 -7.45
N GLY A 286 0.13 8.99 -6.95
CA GLY A 286 0.41 8.58 -5.57
C GLY A 286 1.52 9.42 -4.95
N ILE A 287 1.57 9.44 -3.61
CA ILE A 287 2.63 10.08 -2.84
C ILE A 287 3.10 9.04 -1.81
N GLY A 288 4.40 8.76 -1.77
CA GLY A 288 5.00 7.83 -0.81
C GLY A 288 6.34 8.36 -0.34
N GLY A 289 6.51 8.55 0.98
CA GLY A 289 7.69 9.24 1.53
C GLY A 289 7.87 10.62 0.88
N ARG A 290 9.03 10.84 0.24
CA ARG A 290 9.32 12.07 -0.51
C ARG A 290 8.97 12.00 -2.01
N PHE A 291 8.47 10.88 -2.50
CA PHE A 291 8.30 10.59 -3.92
C PHE A 291 6.86 10.88 -4.36
N LEU A 292 6.71 11.69 -5.40
CA LEU A 292 5.46 11.90 -6.13
C LEU A 292 5.48 10.99 -7.36
N PHE A 293 4.54 10.05 -7.44
CA PHE A 293 4.37 9.14 -8.58
C PHE A 293 3.15 9.52 -9.40
N ALA A 294 3.25 9.40 -10.72
CA ALA A 294 2.13 9.51 -11.63
C ALA A 294 2.17 8.37 -12.66
N SER A 295 1.04 7.69 -12.84
CA SER A 295 0.86 6.72 -13.92
C SER A 295 0.44 7.48 -15.18
N VAL A 296 1.23 7.40 -16.24
CA VAL A 296 1.06 8.19 -17.48
C VAL A 296 0.81 7.25 -18.66
N MET A 297 -0.19 7.55 -19.49
CA MET A 297 -0.47 6.74 -20.68
C MET A 297 0.58 6.95 -21.76
N THR A 298 1.11 5.83 -22.26
CA THR A 298 1.93 5.78 -23.46
C THR A 298 1.17 5.16 -24.64
N ARG A 299 1.58 5.48 -25.86
CA ARG A 299 1.05 4.88 -27.09
C ARG A 299 2.16 4.13 -27.80
N THR A 300 2.41 2.91 -27.35
CA THR A 300 3.28 1.95 -28.04
C THR A 300 2.57 1.38 -29.27
N VAL A 301 3.19 1.49 -30.44
CA VAL A 301 2.60 1.19 -31.76
C VAL A 301 2.14 -0.27 -31.93
N GLN A 302 2.56 -1.18 -31.04
CA GLN A 302 2.36 -2.63 -31.17
C GLN A 302 1.48 -3.27 -30.07
N GLN A 303 1.19 -2.58 -28.96
CA GLN A 303 0.51 -3.17 -27.78
C GLN A 303 -0.70 -2.37 -27.25
N GLY A 304 -1.05 -1.23 -27.87
CA GLY A 304 -2.25 -0.46 -27.51
C GLY A 304 -2.01 0.59 -26.42
N ASN A 305 -2.99 0.76 -25.53
CA ASN A 305 -3.00 1.78 -24.48
C ASN A 305 -2.32 1.26 -23.20
N MET A 306 -0.99 1.30 -23.16
CA MET A 306 -0.20 0.94 -21.98
C MET A 306 0.05 2.15 -21.08
N ARG A 307 0.40 1.93 -19.81
CA ARG A 307 0.74 3.00 -18.85
C ARG A 307 2.04 2.70 -18.11
N MET A 308 2.79 3.75 -17.79
CA MET A 308 4.11 3.68 -17.12
C MET A 308 4.15 4.61 -15.91
N ILE A 309 4.92 4.23 -14.88
CA ILE A 309 5.19 5.11 -13.74
C ILE A 309 6.24 6.17 -14.10
N HIS A 310 5.89 7.42 -13.84
CA HIS A 310 6.81 8.54 -13.75
C HIS A 310 6.95 8.97 -12.28
N VAL A 311 8.15 9.40 -11.89
CA VAL A 311 8.47 9.88 -10.53
C VAL A 311 9.00 11.31 -10.55
N SER A 312 8.73 12.06 -9.48
CA SER A 312 9.38 13.31 -9.13
C SER A 312 9.74 13.31 -7.63
N VAL A 313 10.88 13.93 -7.31
CA VAL A 313 11.33 14.21 -5.92
C VAL A 313 11.34 15.71 -5.61
N ASP A 314 10.87 16.54 -6.55
CA ASP A 314 10.82 18.01 -6.50
C ASP A 314 9.40 18.53 -6.68
N GLN A 315 8.43 17.81 -6.10
CA GLN A 315 7.02 18.18 -6.11
C GLN A 315 6.45 18.37 -7.54
N GLY A 316 6.87 17.56 -8.51
CA GLY A 316 6.37 17.59 -9.88
C GLY A 316 6.97 18.68 -10.79
N ASP A 317 8.11 19.27 -10.44
CA ASP A 317 8.79 20.25 -11.29
C ASP A 317 9.71 19.59 -12.33
N VAL A 318 10.31 18.44 -12.01
CA VAL A 318 11.06 17.56 -12.92
C VAL A 318 10.61 16.10 -12.75
N TRP A 319 10.07 15.53 -13.83
CA TRP A 319 9.69 14.12 -13.90
C TRP A 319 10.75 13.25 -14.56
N ASN A 320 10.90 12.02 -14.07
CA ASN A 320 11.72 10.96 -14.64
C ASN A 320 10.85 9.72 -14.89
N ILE A 321 11.16 8.91 -15.90
CA ILE A 321 10.55 7.58 -16.07
C ILE A 321 11.14 6.65 -15.01
N ALA A 322 10.32 5.78 -14.42
CA ALA A 322 10.77 4.67 -13.58
C ALA A 322 11.11 3.44 -14.43
N GLN A 323 12.19 2.73 -14.08
CA GLN A 323 12.56 1.45 -14.68
C GLN A 323 11.67 0.32 -14.14
N LEU A 324 10.40 0.32 -14.56
CA LEU A 324 9.40 -0.69 -14.24
C LEU A 324 8.74 -1.18 -15.54
N PRO A 325 8.18 -2.40 -15.58
CA PRO A 325 7.35 -2.84 -16.69
C PRO A 325 6.17 -1.88 -16.95
N ALA A 326 5.90 -1.59 -18.22
CA ALA A 326 4.66 -0.94 -18.63
C ALA A 326 3.49 -1.91 -18.49
N VAL A 327 2.37 -1.47 -17.94
CA VAL A 327 1.18 -2.32 -17.68
C VAL A 327 -0.01 -1.93 -18.56
N GLY A 328 -0.94 -2.87 -18.76
CA GLY A 328 -2.18 -2.67 -19.50
C GLY A 328 -3.22 -1.83 -18.74
N HIS A 329 -4.50 -2.01 -19.08
CA HIS A 329 -5.61 -1.41 -18.32
C HIS A 329 -6.03 -2.29 -17.13
N GLU A 330 -6.12 -3.60 -17.35
CA GLU A 330 -6.60 -4.60 -16.37
C GLU A 330 -5.62 -4.84 -15.22
N GLN A 331 -4.33 -4.54 -15.44
CA GLN A 331 -3.27 -4.62 -14.44
C GLN A 331 -3.14 -3.34 -13.60
N PHE A 332 -2.47 -3.42 -12.45
CA PHE A 332 -2.24 -2.29 -11.54
C PHE A 332 -0.77 -2.13 -11.05
N TYR A 333 -0.52 -1.03 -10.34
CA TYR A 333 0.70 -0.77 -9.57
C TYR A 333 0.27 -0.39 -8.14
N SER A 334 0.93 -0.90 -7.10
CA SER A 334 0.67 -0.49 -5.71
C SER A 334 1.96 -0.10 -4.97
N ILE A 335 1.87 0.91 -4.10
CA ILE A 335 2.98 1.42 -3.30
C ILE A 335 2.96 0.72 -1.94
N LEU A 336 3.52 -0.49 -1.88
CA LEU A 336 3.49 -1.37 -0.70
C LEU A 336 4.08 -0.72 0.56
N ALA A 337 5.20 0.00 0.40
CA ALA A 337 5.79 0.83 1.44
C ALA A 337 6.76 1.86 0.85
N ALA A 338 6.81 3.05 1.44
CA ALA A 338 7.70 4.12 1.01
C ALA A 338 8.27 4.90 2.20
N ASN A 339 9.54 5.28 2.13
CA ASN A 339 10.20 6.13 3.11
C ASN A 339 11.00 7.25 2.40
N ASN A 340 11.89 7.93 3.11
CA ASN A 340 12.71 9.02 2.53
C ASN A 340 13.88 8.52 1.67
N ASP A 341 14.22 7.24 1.76
CA ASP A 341 15.36 6.61 1.11
C ASP A 341 14.96 5.75 -0.10
N MET A 342 13.79 5.10 -0.10
CA MET A 342 13.34 4.19 -1.18
C MET A 342 11.84 3.85 -1.11
N VAL A 343 11.37 3.10 -2.11
CA VAL A 343 10.00 2.62 -2.27
C VAL A 343 9.97 1.15 -2.71
N PHE A 344 9.15 0.35 -2.04
CA PHE A 344 8.64 -0.93 -2.53
C PHE A 344 7.45 -0.68 -3.46
N MET A 345 7.54 -1.16 -4.69
CA MET A 345 6.48 -1.06 -5.70
C MET A 345 6.05 -2.48 -6.10
N HIS A 346 4.76 -2.76 -6.03
CA HIS A 346 4.16 -3.92 -6.68
C HIS A 346 3.86 -3.59 -8.14
N VAL A 347 4.14 -4.53 -9.03
CA VAL A 347 3.69 -4.52 -10.43
C VAL A 347 2.93 -5.83 -10.65
N ASP A 348 1.66 -5.71 -11.00
CA ASP A 348 0.77 -6.85 -11.25
C ASP A 348 1.16 -7.62 -12.55
N ASP A 349 1.09 -8.94 -12.53
CA ASP A 349 1.51 -9.78 -13.66
C ASP A 349 0.42 -9.87 -14.75
N PRO A 350 0.74 -10.04 -16.05
CA PRO A 350 -0.26 -9.92 -17.12
C PRO A 350 -1.34 -11.02 -17.14
N GLY A 351 -2.53 -10.69 -16.63
CA GLY A 351 -3.74 -11.51 -16.65
C GLY A 351 -4.29 -11.73 -15.24
N ASP A 352 -5.44 -12.39 -15.11
CA ASP A 352 -6.04 -12.69 -13.79
C ASP A 352 -5.28 -13.83 -13.10
N THR A 353 -4.14 -13.47 -12.49
CA THR A 353 -3.17 -14.37 -11.85
C THR A 353 -3.31 -14.40 -10.32
N GLY A 354 -3.76 -13.30 -9.72
CA GLY A 354 -3.76 -13.09 -8.26
C GLY A 354 -2.37 -12.88 -7.66
N TYR A 355 -1.36 -12.57 -8.48
CA TYR A 355 -0.02 -12.24 -8.02
C TYR A 355 0.69 -11.26 -8.97
N GLY A 356 1.80 -10.72 -8.51
CA GLY A 356 2.71 -9.92 -9.32
C GLY A 356 4.12 -9.95 -8.77
N THR A 357 4.89 -8.91 -9.03
CA THR A 357 6.31 -8.85 -8.67
C THR A 357 6.62 -7.60 -7.84
N ILE A 358 7.36 -7.75 -6.73
CA ILE A 358 7.89 -6.65 -5.92
C ILE A 358 9.19 -6.12 -6.53
N TYR A 359 9.29 -4.80 -6.63
CA TYR A 359 10.48 -4.06 -7.01
C TYR A 359 10.89 -3.06 -5.93
N VAL A 360 12.19 -2.93 -5.65
CA VAL A 360 12.79 -1.98 -4.70
C VAL A 360 13.51 -0.86 -5.45
N SER A 361 13.20 0.40 -5.12
CA SER A 361 13.73 1.58 -5.83
C SER A 361 15.13 2.00 -5.40
N ASP A 362 15.75 2.88 -6.20
CA ASP A 362 16.82 3.76 -5.73
C ASP A 362 16.28 4.95 -4.92
N ASN A 363 17.19 5.71 -4.32
CA ASN A 363 16.90 6.97 -3.64
C ASN A 363 16.37 8.09 -4.55
N ARG A 364 16.28 7.86 -5.88
CA ARG A 364 15.62 8.75 -6.83
C ARG A 364 14.19 8.27 -7.19
N GLY A 365 13.80 7.05 -6.83
CA GLY A 365 12.54 6.42 -7.25
C GLY A 365 12.52 6.05 -8.74
N THR A 366 13.69 5.95 -9.39
CA THR A 366 13.84 5.84 -10.86
C THR A 366 14.39 4.51 -11.34
N VAL A 367 15.34 3.90 -10.62
CA VAL A 367 16.00 2.65 -11.02
C VAL A 367 15.64 1.59 -10.00
N TYR A 368 14.92 0.57 -10.44
CA TYR A 368 14.41 -0.48 -9.58
C TYR A 368 15.21 -1.78 -9.75
N SER A 369 15.29 -2.53 -8.66
CA SER A 369 15.73 -3.92 -8.65
C SER A 369 14.53 -4.81 -8.30
N GLU A 370 14.39 -5.91 -9.01
CA GLU A 370 13.45 -6.99 -8.67
C GLU A 370 13.81 -7.56 -7.30
N SER A 371 12.79 -7.89 -6.49
CA SER A 371 12.95 -8.26 -5.07
C SER A 371 12.21 -9.57 -4.73
N LEU A 372 10.99 -9.74 -5.23
CA LEU A 372 10.18 -10.94 -4.99
C LEU A 372 9.23 -11.19 -6.15
N GLU A 373 9.45 -12.28 -6.90
CA GLU A 373 8.50 -12.82 -7.87
C GLU A 373 7.26 -13.40 -7.17
N ARG A 374 6.13 -13.47 -7.88
CA ARG A 374 4.89 -14.17 -7.47
C ARG A 374 4.34 -13.77 -6.09
N HIS A 375 4.53 -12.50 -5.75
CA HIS A 375 3.95 -11.84 -4.58
C HIS A 375 2.43 -11.83 -4.64
N LEU A 376 1.78 -12.32 -3.59
CA LEU A 376 0.32 -12.41 -3.50
C LEU A 376 -0.32 -11.02 -3.41
N TYR A 377 -1.13 -10.68 -4.40
CA TYR A 377 -1.95 -9.47 -4.44
C TYR A 377 -3.20 -9.77 -5.28
N THR A 378 -4.39 -9.72 -4.69
CA THR A 378 -5.60 -10.22 -5.37
C THR A 378 -6.30 -9.17 -6.23
N THR A 379 -6.57 -9.50 -7.51
CA THR A 379 -7.31 -8.67 -8.47
C THR A 379 -8.69 -8.24 -7.94
N THR A 380 -9.37 -9.14 -7.24
CA THR A 380 -10.60 -8.86 -6.48
C THR A 380 -10.24 -8.72 -5.01
N GLY A 381 -10.76 -7.71 -4.30
CA GLY A 381 -10.38 -7.37 -2.92
C GLY A 381 -9.27 -6.34 -2.83
N GLY A 382 -8.27 -6.38 -3.73
CA GLY A 382 -7.04 -5.60 -3.58
C GLY A 382 -6.19 -6.06 -2.39
N GLU A 383 -6.33 -7.32 -1.98
CA GLU A 383 -5.80 -7.83 -0.71
C GLU A 383 -4.35 -8.29 -0.88
N THR A 384 -3.50 -7.89 0.07
CA THR A 384 -2.12 -8.38 0.17
C THR A 384 -1.69 -8.55 1.64
N ASP A 385 -0.79 -9.50 1.88
CA ASP A 385 -0.23 -9.79 3.20
C ASP A 385 1.04 -8.97 3.51
N PHE A 386 1.45 -8.05 2.61
CA PHE A 386 2.68 -7.26 2.75
C PHE A 386 2.66 -6.40 4.03
N THR A 387 3.54 -6.75 4.97
CA THR A 387 3.56 -6.22 6.33
C THR A 387 4.97 -5.71 6.66
N ASN A 388 5.07 -4.40 6.95
CA ASN A 388 6.27 -3.78 7.52
C ASN A 388 6.36 -4.11 9.02
N VAL A 389 7.44 -4.75 9.46
CA VAL A 389 7.66 -5.07 10.88
C VAL A 389 8.28 -3.86 11.56
N THR A 390 7.45 -3.00 12.14
CA THR A 390 7.88 -1.69 12.65
C THR A 390 8.82 -1.79 13.86
N SER A 391 8.82 -2.92 14.56
CA SER A 391 9.63 -3.20 15.74
C SER A 391 11.09 -3.57 15.44
N LEU A 392 11.47 -3.87 14.18
CA LEU A 392 12.87 -4.07 13.78
C LEU A 392 13.17 -3.54 12.37
N ARG A 393 14.29 -2.82 12.23
CA ARG A 393 14.61 -2.09 10.99
C ARG A 393 14.91 -3.05 9.82
N GLY A 394 14.34 -2.75 8.66
CA GLY A 394 14.60 -3.48 7.41
C GLY A 394 13.83 -4.80 7.28
N VAL A 395 12.95 -5.09 8.24
CA VAL A 395 12.22 -6.35 8.32
C VAL A 395 10.83 -6.23 7.69
N PHE A 396 10.52 -7.14 6.77
CA PHE A 396 9.24 -7.21 6.06
C PHE A 396 8.76 -8.66 5.95
N ILE A 397 7.45 -8.88 6.12
CA ILE A 397 6.77 -10.17 5.92
C ILE A 397 5.82 -10.01 4.74
N THR A 398 5.68 -11.03 3.90
CA THR A 398 4.57 -11.11 2.93
C THR A 398 4.28 -12.56 2.53
N SER A 399 3.28 -12.76 1.67
CA SER A 399 2.92 -14.05 1.08
C SER A 399 3.26 -14.11 -0.41
N ILE A 400 3.63 -15.29 -0.88
CA ILE A 400 3.78 -15.65 -2.30
C ILE A 400 2.81 -16.75 -2.70
N LEU A 401 2.41 -16.78 -3.98
CA LEU A 401 1.64 -17.88 -4.56
C LEU A 401 2.60 -18.86 -5.27
N ALA A 402 2.82 -20.03 -4.66
CA ALA A 402 3.68 -21.07 -5.22
C ALA A 402 3.10 -21.72 -6.50
N GLU A 403 3.92 -22.47 -7.24
CA GLU A 403 3.53 -23.10 -8.52
C GLU A 403 2.49 -24.22 -8.40
N ASP A 404 2.26 -24.74 -7.20
CA ASP A 404 1.18 -25.68 -6.89
C ASP A 404 -0.13 -24.99 -6.47
N GLY A 405 -0.15 -23.65 -6.44
CA GLY A 405 -1.26 -22.84 -5.97
C GLY A 405 -1.34 -22.71 -4.44
N SER A 406 -0.35 -23.19 -3.69
CA SER A 406 -0.26 -22.96 -2.25
C SER A 406 0.24 -21.55 -1.93
N VAL A 407 -0.24 -20.96 -0.83
CA VAL A 407 0.24 -19.66 -0.35
C VAL A 407 1.29 -19.87 0.73
N GLN A 408 2.47 -19.26 0.56
CA GLN A 408 3.62 -19.44 1.44
C GLN A 408 4.10 -18.10 1.98
N SER A 409 4.41 -18.02 3.28
CA SER A 409 4.85 -16.77 3.91
C SER A 409 6.37 -16.68 3.89
N VAL A 410 6.89 -15.53 3.45
CA VAL A 410 8.32 -15.23 3.35
C VAL A 410 8.64 -13.93 4.08
N MET A 411 9.90 -13.82 4.51
CA MET A 411 10.37 -12.72 5.34
C MET A 411 11.74 -12.26 4.86
N SER A 412 11.91 -10.95 4.71
CA SER A 412 13.19 -10.30 4.46
C SER A 412 13.62 -9.54 5.70
N PHE A 413 14.92 -9.51 5.97
CA PHE A 413 15.53 -8.77 7.09
C PHE A 413 16.46 -7.64 6.61
N ASP A 414 16.73 -7.58 5.31
CA ASP A 414 17.69 -6.69 4.66
C ASP A 414 17.03 -5.68 3.71
N GLN A 415 15.75 -5.35 3.97
CA GLN A 415 14.95 -4.39 3.19
C GLN A 415 14.67 -4.87 1.75
N GLY A 416 14.42 -6.16 1.59
CA GLY A 416 14.01 -6.78 0.33
C GLY A 416 15.16 -7.22 -0.57
N GLY A 417 16.36 -7.46 -0.04
CA GLY A 417 17.50 -8.00 -0.78
C GLY A 417 17.49 -9.53 -0.88
N GLU A 418 17.16 -10.21 0.21
CA GLU A 418 16.89 -11.65 0.26
C GLU A 418 15.58 -11.92 1.05
N TRP A 419 14.77 -12.86 0.56
CA TRP A 419 13.52 -13.32 1.19
C TRP A 419 13.64 -14.81 1.53
N VAL A 420 13.33 -15.19 2.77
CA VAL A 420 13.44 -16.56 3.27
C VAL A 420 12.13 -17.06 3.89
N PRO A 421 11.83 -18.38 3.85
CA PRO A 421 10.72 -18.95 4.62
C PRO A 421 10.92 -18.77 6.13
N ILE A 422 9.83 -18.48 6.85
CA ILE A 422 9.89 -18.15 8.28
C ILE A 422 10.16 -19.42 9.11
N GLN A 423 11.11 -19.36 10.04
CA GLN A 423 11.52 -20.53 10.82
C GLN A 423 10.38 -21.04 11.71
N LYS A 424 10.04 -22.34 11.61
CA LYS A 424 9.06 -22.95 12.51
C LYS A 424 9.52 -22.86 13.98
N PRO A 425 8.61 -22.65 14.94
CA PRO A 425 8.94 -22.80 16.36
C PRO A 425 9.52 -24.19 16.68
N LEU A 426 10.54 -24.22 17.55
CA LEU A 426 11.27 -25.45 17.92
C LEU A 426 10.33 -26.56 18.40
N ASN A 427 9.33 -26.20 19.22
CA ASN A 427 8.39 -27.13 19.85
C ASN A 427 7.11 -27.38 19.03
N SER A 428 6.93 -26.74 17.86
CA SER A 428 5.77 -26.97 17.00
C SER A 428 5.97 -28.18 16.08
N GLN A 429 4.94 -29.01 15.96
CA GLN A 429 4.84 -30.06 14.92
C GLN A 429 4.29 -29.44 13.63
N CYS A 430 4.65 -30.04 12.49
CA CYS A 430 4.08 -29.68 11.19
C CYS A 430 2.63 -30.22 11.05
N ASP A 431 1.75 -29.43 10.44
CA ASP A 431 0.34 -29.77 10.24
C ASP A 431 0.12 -30.69 9.01
N SER A 432 -1.13 -30.83 8.57
CA SER A 432 -1.50 -31.67 7.41
C SER A 432 -1.14 -31.09 6.04
N THR A 433 -0.68 -29.84 5.93
CA THR A 433 -0.14 -29.30 4.67
C THR A 433 1.26 -29.85 4.37
N ALA A 434 2.03 -30.19 5.42
CA ALA A 434 3.43 -30.54 5.26
C ALA A 434 3.67 -31.95 4.70
N ALA A 435 4.51 -32.06 3.68
CA ALA A 435 4.91 -33.34 3.10
C ALA A 435 5.90 -34.12 3.99
N ASP A 436 6.67 -33.41 4.83
CA ASP A 436 7.61 -33.98 5.80
C ASP A 436 7.29 -33.44 7.21
N LYS A 437 6.95 -34.33 8.14
CA LYS A 437 6.51 -33.95 9.50
C LYS A 437 7.59 -33.28 10.36
N GLU A 438 8.86 -33.32 9.93
CA GLU A 438 9.98 -32.68 10.61
C GLU A 438 10.50 -31.43 9.87
N LYS A 439 10.03 -31.16 8.64
CA LYS A 439 10.47 -30.03 7.81
C LYS A 439 9.28 -29.26 7.26
N CYS A 440 9.02 -28.12 7.89
CA CYS A 440 7.97 -27.16 7.56
C CYS A 440 8.39 -25.77 8.05
N SER A 441 7.66 -24.74 7.64
CA SER A 441 7.88 -23.34 8.01
C SER A 441 6.78 -22.84 8.96
N LEU A 442 6.93 -21.63 9.50
CA LEU A 442 5.81 -20.85 10.03
C LEU A 442 5.16 -20.07 8.89
N HIS A 443 3.84 -20.06 8.85
CA HIS A 443 3.02 -19.30 7.91
C HIS A 443 2.15 -18.33 8.69
N ILE A 444 2.05 -17.10 8.20
CA ILE A 444 1.42 -15.97 8.89
C ILE A 444 0.10 -15.63 8.21
N HIS A 445 -0.94 -15.42 9.00
CA HIS A 445 -2.23 -14.94 8.52
C HIS A 445 -2.28 -13.41 8.59
N ALA A 446 -2.46 -12.78 7.44
CA ALA A 446 -2.79 -11.36 7.31
C ALA A 446 -4.03 -11.18 6.41
N SER A 447 -4.11 -10.06 5.69
CA SER A 447 -5.32 -9.55 5.00
C SER A 447 -5.99 -10.59 4.10
N TYR A 448 -5.20 -11.35 3.32
CA TYR A 448 -5.71 -12.40 2.44
C TYR A 448 -6.43 -13.52 3.21
N SER A 449 -5.95 -13.88 4.40
CA SER A 449 -6.62 -14.90 5.23
C SER A 449 -7.95 -14.39 5.80
N THR A 450 -8.02 -13.09 6.14
CA THR A 450 -9.24 -12.44 6.63
C THR A 450 -10.27 -12.27 5.52
N SER A 451 -9.86 -11.91 4.29
CA SER A 451 -10.77 -11.77 3.15
C SER A 451 -11.35 -13.12 2.70
N MET A 452 -10.53 -14.18 2.75
CA MET A 452 -10.94 -15.59 2.59
C MET A 452 -11.78 -16.13 3.78
N LYS A 453 -12.13 -15.27 4.74
CA LYS A 453 -12.98 -15.54 5.92
C LYS A 453 -12.47 -16.69 6.82
N VAL A 454 -11.15 -16.89 6.89
CA VAL A 454 -10.52 -17.72 7.94
C VAL A 454 -10.72 -17.02 9.29
N ASN A 455 -10.74 -17.77 10.40
CA ASN A 455 -10.96 -17.22 11.74
C ASN A 455 -9.72 -16.47 12.29
N VAL A 456 -9.42 -15.32 11.67
CA VAL A 456 -8.26 -14.46 11.93
C VAL A 456 -8.79 -13.11 12.46
N PRO A 457 -8.91 -12.94 13.77
CA PRO A 457 -9.50 -11.73 14.36
C PRO A 457 -8.63 -10.47 14.23
N MET A 458 -7.32 -10.63 14.07
CA MET A 458 -6.36 -9.53 13.96
C MET A 458 -5.20 -9.89 13.03
N LEU A 459 -4.76 -8.87 12.28
CA LEU A 459 -3.53 -8.89 11.46
C LEU A 459 -2.28 -8.94 12.36
N PRO A 460 -1.07 -9.18 11.80
CA PRO A 460 0.18 -9.10 12.55
C PRO A 460 0.39 -7.72 13.17
N LEU A 461 0.76 -7.68 14.45
CA LEU A 461 1.01 -6.47 15.23
C LEU A 461 2.49 -6.35 15.60
N SER A 462 3.08 -5.20 15.28
CA SER A 462 4.41 -4.78 15.74
C SER A 462 4.39 -3.27 15.98
N GLU A 463 5.10 -2.81 17.00
CA GLU A 463 5.13 -1.40 17.42
C GLU A 463 6.60 -0.92 17.56
N PRO A 464 6.97 0.28 17.10
CA PRO A 464 8.38 0.70 16.97
C PRO A 464 9.05 1.01 18.33
N ASN A 465 8.28 1.13 19.41
CA ASN A 465 8.75 1.20 20.79
C ASN A 465 8.96 -0.18 21.44
N ALA A 466 8.29 -1.24 20.95
CA ALA A 466 8.40 -2.62 21.43
C ALA A 466 9.42 -3.41 20.59
N VAL A 467 10.70 -3.07 20.75
CA VAL A 467 11.82 -3.53 19.90
C VAL A 467 11.88 -5.05 19.75
N GLY A 468 11.88 -5.53 18.50
CA GLY A 468 11.92 -6.96 18.14
C GLY A 468 10.59 -7.71 18.32
N LEU A 469 9.58 -7.12 18.95
CA LEU A 469 8.34 -7.81 19.25
C LEU A 469 7.39 -7.86 18.04
N ILE A 470 6.85 -9.04 17.76
CA ILE A 470 5.80 -9.27 16.74
C ILE A 470 4.80 -10.25 17.31
N LEU A 471 3.49 -9.94 17.26
CA LEU A 471 2.42 -10.91 17.52
C LEU A 471 1.65 -11.17 16.22
N ALA A 472 1.37 -12.43 15.91
CA ALA A 472 0.64 -12.79 14.69
C ALA A 472 -0.15 -14.10 14.83
N HIS A 473 -1.27 -14.21 14.13
CA HIS A 473 -1.92 -15.49 13.87
C HIS A 473 -1.10 -16.30 12.86
N GLY A 474 -0.97 -17.62 13.08
CA GLY A 474 -0.20 -18.47 12.17
C GLY A 474 -0.59 -19.94 12.14
N SER A 475 -0.01 -20.64 11.17
CA SER A 475 -0.04 -22.09 11.00
C SER A 475 1.38 -22.62 10.71
N VAL A 476 1.68 -23.87 11.07
CA VAL A 476 3.03 -24.45 10.93
C VAL A 476 2.96 -25.64 9.98
N GLY A 477 3.53 -25.50 8.79
CA GLY A 477 3.22 -26.34 7.62
C GLY A 477 4.10 -26.02 6.41
N ASP A 478 3.73 -26.53 5.24
CA ASP A 478 4.36 -26.13 3.96
C ASP A 478 3.60 -24.97 3.29
N ALA A 479 2.42 -24.60 3.80
CA ALA A 479 1.57 -23.51 3.30
C ALA A 479 0.70 -22.89 4.42
N ILE A 480 0.06 -21.75 4.13
CA ILE A 480 -1.02 -21.20 4.96
C ILE A 480 -2.16 -22.23 5.07
N SER A 481 -2.52 -22.60 6.29
CA SER A 481 -3.55 -23.61 6.58
C SER A 481 -4.93 -22.98 6.78
N VAL A 482 -6.00 -23.60 6.26
CA VAL A 482 -7.40 -23.15 6.47
C VAL A 482 -7.99 -23.60 7.82
N MET A 483 -7.17 -24.19 8.69
CA MET A 483 -7.54 -24.55 10.06
C MET A 483 -7.54 -23.30 10.96
N THR A 484 -8.24 -23.37 12.10
CA THR A 484 -8.21 -22.31 13.11
C THR A 484 -6.77 -22.05 13.57
N PRO A 485 -6.26 -20.81 13.48
CA PRO A 485 -4.87 -20.51 13.79
C PRO A 485 -4.60 -20.42 15.30
N ASP A 486 -3.32 -20.56 15.65
CA ASP A 486 -2.78 -20.20 16.96
C ASP A 486 -2.10 -18.82 16.89
N VAL A 487 -1.87 -18.17 18.04
CA VAL A 487 -1.06 -16.94 18.10
C VAL A 487 0.39 -17.28 18.39
N TYR A 488 1.27 -16.74 17.56
CA TYR A 488 2.72 -16.81 17.70
C TYR A 488 3.29 -15.44 18.06
N VAL A 489 4.38 -15.44 18.81
CA VAL A 489 5.17 -14.25 19.12
C VAL A 489 6.63 -14.46 18.74
N SER A 490 7.23 -13.42 18.20
CA SER A 490 8.68 -13.26 18.01
C SER A 490 9.13 -12.16 18.96
N ASP A 491 10.29 -12.32 19.61
CA ASP A 491 10.94 -11.26 20.38
C ASP A 491 12.25 -10.75 19.75
N ASP A 492 12.67 -11.27 18.60
CA ASP A 492 13.94 -10.92 17.95
C ASP A 492 13.80 -10.25 16.58
N GLY A 493 12.57 -9.88 16.20
CA GLY A 493 12.23 -9.35 14.88
C GLY A 493 11.97 -10.42 13.82
N GLY A 494 11.68 -11.66 14.23
CA GLY A 494 11.15 -12.72 13.37
C GLY A 494 12.16 -13.78 12.94
N TYR A 495 13.38 -13.74 13.48
CA TYR A 495 14.39 -14.78 13.30
C TYR A 495 13.98 -16.07 14.05
N SER A 496 13.34 -15.95 15.22
CA SER A 496 12.78 -17.06 15.97
C SER A 496 11.39 -16.75 16.53
N TRP A 497 10.58 -17.81 16.66
CA TRP A 497 9.18 -17.72 17.02
C TRP A 497 8.81 -18.77 18.07
N GLN A 498 7.88 -18.40 18.96
CA GLN A 498 7.26 -19.29 19.95
C GLN A 498 5.73 -19.19 19.84
N LYS A 499 5.02 -20.28 20.17
CA LYS A 499 3.55 -20.23 20.29
C LYS A 499 3.20 -19.54 21.61
N ALA A 500 2.50 -18.41 21.54
CA ALA A 500 2.08 -17.64 22.70
C ALA A 500 0.75 -18.17 23.28
N LEU A 501 -0.25 -18.36 22.42
CA LEU A 501 -1.61 -18.75 22.80
C LEU A 501 -2.17 -19.75 21.81
N SER A 502 -2.87 -20.77 22.32
CA SER A 502 -3.60 -21.72 21.48
C SER A 502 -4.96 -21.14 21.05
N GLY A 503 -5.28 -21.21 19.77
CA GLY A 503 -6.49 -20.61 19.19
C GLY A 503 -6.38 -19.08 18.95
N PRO A 504 -7.39 -18.49 18.29
CA PRO A 504 -7.34 -17.11 17.81
C PRO A 504 -7.68 -16.12 18.91
N HIS A 505 -7.00 -14.97 18.93
CA HIS A 505 -7.17 -13.94 19.96
C HIS A 505 -7.06 -12.55 19.36
N HIS A 506 -7.84 -11.60 19.87
CA HIS A 506 -7.46 -10.19 19.78
C HIS A 506 -6.32 -9.92 20.75
N TYR A 507 -5.31 -9.15 20.35
CA TYR A 507 -4.15 -8.82 21.17
C TYR A 507 -3.77 -7.34 21.06
N ALA A 508 -3.14 -6.80 22.10
CA ALA A 508 -2.56 -5.46 22.10
C ALA A 508 -1.23 -5.41 22.86
N ILE A 509 -0.33 -4.56 22.39
CA ILE A 509 0.93 -4.21 23.07
C ILE A 509 0.67 -2.96 23.92
N LEU A 510 1.09 -3.01 25.18
CA LEU A 510 1.02 -1.91 26.15
C LEU A 510 2.42 -1.63 26.73
N ASP A 511 2.58 -0.46 27.32
CA ASP A 511 3.84 0.01 27.96
C ASP A 511 5.12 -0.26 27.16
N SER A 512 5.10 0.00 25.85
CA SER A 512 6.22 -0.24 24.93
C SER A 512 6.75 -1.68 24.90
N GLY A 513 5.88 -2.67 25.17
CA GLY A 513 6.24 -4.09 25.22
C GLY A 513 6.35 -4.67 26.64
N GLY A 514 6.34 -3.82 27.69
CA GLY A 514 6.37 -4.26 29.09
C GLY A 514 5.11 -5.00 29.54
N LEU A 515 4.01 -4.89 28.80
CA LEU A 515 2.76 -5.59 29.05
C LEU A 515 2.09 -5.99 27.73
N LEU A 516 1.75 -7.27 27.58
CA LEU A 516 0.92 -7.77 26.49
C LEU A 516 -0.43 -8.21 27.04
N VAL A 517 -1.50 -7.92 26.30
CA VAL A 517 -2.87 -8.35 26.64
C VAL A 517 -3.52 -9.06 25.46
N ALA A 518 -4.34 -10.07 25.76
CA ALA A 518 -5.04 -10.86 24.75
C ALA A 518 -6.42 -11.33 25.22
N VAL A 519 -7.40 -11.33 24.32
CA VAL A 519 -8.77 -11.80 24.55
C VAL A 519 -9.13 -12.85 23.50
N GLU A 520 -9.69 -13.97 23.96
CA GLU A 520 -9.99 -15.14 23.14
C GLU A 520 -11.16 -14.88 22.19
N GLN A 521 -10.97 -15.17 20.89
CA GLN A 521 -12.00 -14.97 19.88
C GLN A 521 -12.98 -16.15 19.89
N SER A 522 -14.20 -15.92 20.37
CA SER A 522 -15.24 -16.93 20.54
C SER A 522 -16.61 -16.41 20.12
N ASN A 523 -17.48 -17.34 19.69
CA ASN A 523 -18.91 -17.08 19.46
C ASN A 523 -19.73 -17.15 20.77
N GLU A 524 -19.12 -17.56 21.88
CA GLU A 524 -19.74 -17.60 23.22
C GLU A 524 -19.36 -16.34 24.02
N ALA A 525 -20.23 -15.93 24.95
CA ALA A 525 -19.98 -14.75 25.78
C ALA A 525 -18.83 -14.99 26.77
N ILE A 526 -17.84 -14.08 26.78
CA ILE A 526 -16.60 -14.19 27.55
C ILE A 526 -16.59 -13.32 28.80
N SER A 527 -15.71 -13.66 29.74
CA SER A 527 -15.45 -12.90 30.97
C SER A 527 -13.98 -12.75 31.37
N ALA A 528 -13.05 -13.34 30.59
CA ALA A 528 -11.64 -13.41 30.95
C ALA A 528 -10.73 -12.74 29.90
N ILE A 529 -9.72 -12.05 30.39
CA ILE A 529 -8.59 -11.49 29.62
C ILE A 529 -7.30 -12.19 30.05
N LYS A 530 -6.40 -12.41 29.08
CA LYS A 530 -5.08 -13.00 29.27
C LYS A 530 -4.05 -11.87 29.22
N PHE A 531 -3.02 -11.92 30.06
CA PHE A 531 -1.93 -10.93 30.03
C PHE A 531 -0.57 -11.56 30.31
N SER A 532 0.50 -10.94 29.81
CA SER A 532 1.90 -11.33 29.99
C SER A 532 2.76 -10.08 30.27
N THR A 533 3.76 -10.20 31.12
CA THR A 533 4.75 -9.14 31.43
C THR A 533 6.18 -9.56 31.05
N ASP A 534 6.31 -10.53 30.13
CA ASP A 534 7.55 -11.24 29.81
C ASP A 534 7.67 -11.54 28.29
N GLU A 535 7.21 -10.60 27.46
CA GLU A 535 7.19 -10.68 26.00
C GLU A 535 6.43 -11.91 25.46
N GLY A 536 5.40 -12.36 26.19
CA GLY A 536 4.49 -13.43 25.78
C GLY A 536 4.94 -14.85 26.13
N GLN A 537 5.88 -15.02 27.06
CA GLN A 537 6.37 -16.34 27.49
C GLN A 537 5.46 -17.01 28.53
N CYS A 538 4.99 -16.27 29.54
CA CYS A 538 4.04 -16.72 30.55
C CYS A 538 2.77 -15.86 30.53
N TRP A 539 1.61 -16.52 30.45
CA TRP A 539 0.31 -15.86 30.42
C TRP A 539 -0.50 -16.12 31.70
N HIS A 540 -1.09 -15.05 32.22
CA HIS A 540 -1.97 -15.04 33.39
C HIS A 540 -3.40 -14.70 32.97
N VAL A 541 -4.39 -15.28 33.67
CA VAL A 541 -5.82 -15.13 33.33
C VAL A 541 -6.52 -14.29 34.41
N TYR A 542 -7.05 -13.14 34.02
CA TYR A 542 -7.85 -12.28 34.87
C TYR A 542 -9.32 -12.30 34.43
N ASN A 543 -10.24 -12.55 35.37
CA ASN A 543 -11.68 -12.46 35.13
C ASN A 543 -12.14 -11.02 35.39
N PHE A 544 -12.56 -10.33 34.33
CA PHE A 544 -12.95 -8.92 34.35
C PHE A 544 -14.45 -8.70 34.61
N THR A 545 -15.29 -9.75 34.58
CA THR A 545 -16.73 -9.61 34.84
C THR A 545 -17.43 -10.88 35.28
N ASN A 546 -18.34 -10.74 36.25
CA ASN A 546 -19.27 -11.81 36.63
C ASN A 546 -20.48 -11.94 35.69
N ASP A 547 -20.62 -11.01 34.73
CA ASP A 547 -21.71 -10.93 33.76
C ASP A 547 -21.10 -10.88 32.33
N PRO A 548 -20.91 -12.07 31.70
CA PRO A 548 -20.18 -12.21 30.44
C PRO A 548 -20.72 -11.33 29.30
N ILE A 549 -19.84 -10.99 28.35
CA ILE A 549 -20.17 -10.17 27.19
C ILE A 549 -19.88 -10.92 25.88
N PHE A 550 -20.72 -10.74 24.87
CA PHE A 550 -20.35 -11.07 23.50
C PHE A 550 -19.35 -10.02 23.04
N PHE A 551 -18.10 -10.45 22.92
CA PHE A 551 -16.97 -9.58 22.62
C PHE A 551 -16.98 -9.14 21.15
N THR A 552 -16.54 -7.91 20.89
CA THR A 552 -16.46 -7.33 19.54
C THR A 552 -15.14 -6.63 19.24
N GLY A 553 -14.31 -6.31 20.23
CA GLY A 553 -13.02 -5.68 19.98
C GLY A 553 -12.26 -5.22 21.23
N LEU A 554 -10.95 -5.06 21.08
CA LEU A 554 -10.08 -4.36 22.03
C LEU A 554 -9.81 -2.94 21.52
N ALA A 555 -9.83 -1.96 22.42
CA ALA A 555 -9.34 -0.61 22.15
C ALA A 555 -8.29 -0.22 23.18
N SER A 556 -7.10 0.14 22.71
CA SER A 556 -6.03 0.76 23.48
C SER A 556 -5.64 2.09 22.83
N GLU A 557 -4.89 2.92 23.55
CA GLU A 557 -4.37 4.17 22.98
C GLU A 557 -3.30 3.87 21.91
N PRO A 558 -3.34 4.53 20.73
CA PRO A 558 -2.35 4.33 19.67
C PRO A 558 -0.90 4.56 20.11
N GLY A 559 0.04 3.80 19.55
CA GLY A 559 1.47 3.89 19.87
C GLY A 559 1.90 3.16 21.15
N ALA A 560 1.04 2.28 21.68
CA ALA A 560 1.38 1.29 22.72
C ALA A 560 2.00 1.84 24.02
N ARG A 561 1.74 3.10 24.40
CA ARG A 561 2.31 3.76 25.60
C ARG A 561 1.41 3.75 26.84
N SER A 562 0.16 3.35 26.71
CA SER A 562 -0.80 3.34 27.82
C SER A 562 -0.72 2.04 28.65
N MET A 563 -1.22 2.13 29.89
CA MET A 563 -1.52 0.97 30.75
C MET A 563 -3.02 0.58 30.71
N ASN A 564 -3.83 1.31 29.94
CA ASN A 564 -5.27 1.14 29.86
C ASN A 564 -5.66 0.38 28.59
N VAL A 565 -6.56 -0.60 28.73
CA VAL A 565 -7.24 -1.26 27.60
C VAL A 565 -8.74 -1.37 27.88
N SER A 566 -9.54 -0.99 26.89
CA SER A 566 -11.00 -1.11 26.90
C SER A 566 -11.43 -2.35 26.12
N ILE A 567 -12.06 -3.30 26.80
CA ILE A 567 -12.73 -4.45 26.20
C ILE A 567 -14.13 -4.00 25.78
N TRP A 568 -14.48 -4.17 24.50
CA TRP A 568 -15.80 -3.82 23.97
C TRP A 568 -16.60 -5.07 23.60
N GLY A 569 -17.91 -4.97 23.82
CA GLY A 569 -18.88 -5.99 23.45
C GLY A 569 -20.30 -5.56 23.75
N TYR A 570 -21.24 -6.49 23.64
CA TYR A 570 -22.63 -6.30 24.03
C TYR A 570 -23.09 -7.42 24.98
N ARG A 571 -24.15 -7.15 25.74
CA ARG A 571 -24.88 -8.20 26.47
C ARG A 571 -26.20 -8.46 25.76
N ASP A 572 -26.47 -9.73 25.49
CA ASP A 572 -27.73 -10.15 24.88
C ASP A 572 -28.80 -10.28 25.96
N SER A 573 -29.99 -9.76 25.68
CA SER A 573 -31.12 -9.74 26.63
C SER A 573 -32.42 -9.79 25.84
N PHE A 574 -33.41 -10.50 26.39
CA PHE A 574 -34.70 -10.85 25.76
C PHE A 574 -35.51 -9.71 25.11
N LEU A 575 -35.14 -8.44 25.33
CA LEU A 575 -35.84 -7.26 24.83
C LEU A 575 -34.93 -6.21 24.13
N SER A 576 -33.61 -6.27 24.31
CA SER A 576 -32.66 -5.28 23.77
C SER A 576 -31.21 -5.70 24.00
N GLN A 577 -30.40 -5.66 22.94
CA GLN A 577 -28.93 -5.67 23.07
C GLN A 577 -28.46 -4.29 23.53
N TYR A 578 -27.47 -4.25 24.42
CA TYR A 578 -26.85 -3.01 24.89
C TYR A 578 -25.33 -3.15 24.92
N TRP A 579 -24.63 -2.12 24.45
CA TRP A 579 -23.18 -2.08 24.41
C TRP A 579 -22.59 -1.89 25.81
N VAL A 580 -21.47 -2.54 26.06
CA VAL A 580 -20.69 -2.43 27.30
C VAL A 580 -19.22 -2.26 26.94
N SER A 581 -18.57 -1.27 27.57
CA SER A 581 -17.12 -1.14 27.57
C SER A 581 -16.60 -1.42 28.97
N ILE A 582 -15.56 -2.25 29.09
CA ILE A 582 -14.90 -2.59 30.34
C ILE A 582 -13.43 -2.23 30.22
N THR A 583 -13.04 -1.11 30.84
CA THR A 583 -11.67 -0.60 30.79
C THR A 583 -10.89 -1.05 32.02
N ILE A 584 -9.78 -1.73 31.79
CA ILE A 584 -8.87 -2.24 32.82
C ILE A 584 -7.62 -1.37 32.79
N ASP A 585 -7.21 -0.86 33.95
CA ASP A 585 -5.93 -0.18 34.13
C ASP A 585 -4.94 -1.10 34.83
N PHE A 586 -3.88 -1.44 34.12
CA PHE A 586 -2.85 -2.35 34.63
C PHE A 586 -1.79 -1.62 35.48
N ARG A 587 -1.89 -0.30 35.71
CA ARG A 587 -0.83 0.45 36.41
C ARG A 587 -0.51 -0.09 37.81
N GLU A 588 -1.49 -0.51 38.59
CA GLU A 588 -1.24 -1.07 39.93
C GLU A 588 -0.66 -2.50 39.91
N LEU A 589 -0.64 -3.18 38.76
CA LEU A 589 0.10 -4.43 38.58
C LEU A 589 1.62 -4.17 38.69
N LEU A 590 2.11 -3.16 37.96
CA LEU A 590 3.52 -2.76 37.87
C LEU A 590 3.88 -1.79 39.01
N THR A 591 4.24 -2.33 40.19
CA THR A 591 4.40 -1.56 41.44
C THR A 591 5.63 -0.65 41.52
N ARG A 592 6.43 -0.54 40.46
CA ARG A 592 7.67 0.25 40.40
C ARG A 592 7.96 0.67 38.98
N ASP A 593 8.66 1.79 38.85
CA ASP A 593 9.16 2.28 37.56
C ASP A 593 10.52 1.60 37.26
N CYS A 594 10.78 1.25 36.00
CA CYS A 594 12.00 0.52 35.60
C CYS A 594 13.28 1.34 35.84
N GLN A 595 14.36 0.65 36.21
CA GLN A 595 15.68 1.22 36.51
C GLN A 595 16.74 0.68 35.54
N ASP A 596 17.95 1.27 35.50
CA ASP A 596 19.02 0.88 34.57
C ASP A 596 19.40 -0.62 34.62
N ASP A 597 19.25 -1.27 35.78
CA ASP A 597 19.52 -2.70 35.97
C ASP A 597 18.42 -3.61 35.44
N ASP A 598 17.18 -3.12 35.25
CA ASP A 598 16.08 -3.83 34.58
C ASP A 598 16.30 -4.01 33.07
N TYR A 599 17.25 -3.27 32.48
CA TYR A 599 17.55 -3.35 31.06
C TYR A 599 18.75 -4.25 30.75
N VAL A 600 18.75 -4.82 29.54
CA VAL A 600 19.84 -5.64 28.99
C VAL A 600 20.24 -5.14 27.61
N GLN A 601 21.54 -5.20 27.30
CA GLN A 601 22.04 -4.90 25.96
C GLN A 601 21.74 -6.05 25.00
N TRP A 602 20.97 -5.76 23.95
CA TRP A 602 20.64 -6.69 22.87
C TRP A 602 21.20 -6.16 21.54
N LEU A 603 21.82 -7.04 20.74
CA LEU A 603 22.31 -6.72 19.40
C LEU A 603 21.27 -7.20 18.39
N ALA A 604 20.73 -6.28 17.59
CA ALA A 604 19.79 -6.61 16.54
C ALA A 604 20.44 -7.42 15.41
N HIS A 605 19.67 -8.31 14.79
CA HIS A 605 20.08 -9.15 13.66
C HIS A 605 21.32 -10.02 13.94
N SER A 606 21.53 -10.42 15.20
CA SER A 606 22.66 -11.26 15.62
C SER A 606 22.41 -12.74 15.30
N ASP A 607 23.31 -13.38 14.57
CA ASP A 607 23.24 -14.79 14.16
C ASP A 607 24.44 -15.62 14.65
N ASP A 608 25.66 -15.07 14.57
CA ASP A 608 26.87 -15.64 15.18
C ASP A 608 27.71 -14.55 15.88
N ILE A 609 27.57 -14.47 17.21
CA ILE A 609 28.31 -13.59 18.12
C ILE A 609 29.86 -13.68 17.95
N SER A 610 30.38 -14.71 17.27
CA SER A 610 31.81 -14.84 16.96
C SER A 610 32.26 -14.20 15.65
N ASP A 611 31.37 -13.82 14.72
CA ASP A 611 31.74 -13.07 13.52
C ASP A 611 31.86 -11.56 13.85
N PRO A 612 32.99 -10.88 13.56
CA PRO A 612 33.06 -9.42 13.65
C PRO A 612 32.00 -8.67 12.81
N LYS A 613 31.36 -9.31 11.82
CA LYS A 613 30.25 -8.76 11.02
C LYS A 613 28.84 -8.93 11.63
N ASP A 614 28.67 -9.78 12.65
CA ASP A 614 27.39 -10.12 13.31
C ASP A 614 26.46 -8.91 13.52
N GLY A 615 25.22 -8.93 13.01
CA GLY A 615 24.29 -7.81 13.11
C GLY A 615 24.57 -6.57 12.23
N CYS A 616 25.48 -6.64 11.25
CA CYS A 616 25.64 -5.59 10.23
C CYS A 616 24.52 -5.65 9.17
N MET A 617 23.46 -4.84 9.32
CA MET A 617 22.39 -4.74 8.32
C MET A 617 22.34 -3.35 7.68
N LEU A 618 22.40 -3.29 6.35
CA LEU A 618 22.52 -2.04 5.57
C LEU A 618 23.67 -1.16 6.10
N GLY A 619 24.83 -1.78 6.28
CA GLY A 619 26.06 -1.10 6.62
C GLY A 619 26.24 -0.65 8.07
N TYR A 620 25.33 -0.95 9.00
CA TYR A 620 25.56 -0.67 10.44
C TYR A 620 24.87 -1.64 11.38
N LYS A 621 25.42 -1.77 12.60
CA LYS A 621 24.86 -2.51 13.72
C LYS A 621 24.04 -1.59 14.62
N GLU A 622 22.98 -2.13 15.21
CA GLU A 622 22.19 -1.44 16.24
C GLU A 622 22.16 -2.26 17.53
N LYS A 623 22.67 -1.69 18.62
CA LYS A 623 22.56 -2.24 19.97
C LYS A 623 21.50 -1.48 20.76
N PHE A 624 20.53 -2.20 21.27
CA PHE A 624 19.41 -1.66 22.05
C PHE A 624 19.59 -1.95 23.54
N LEU A 625 19.06 -1.08 24.40
CA LEU A 625 18.66 -1.48 25.74
C LEU A 625 17.20 -1.94 25.67
N ARG A 626 16.95 -3.19 26.04
CA ARG A 626 15.61 -3.80 26.13
C ARG A 626 15.32 -4.19 27.57
N LEU A 627 14.05 -4.13 27.96
CA LEU A 627 13.59 -4.60 29.26
C LEU A 627 13.88 -6.11 29.38
N ARG A 628 14.30 -6.59 30.57
CA ARG A 628 14.43 -8.03 30.83
C ARG A 628 13.07 -8.68 31.02
N LYS A 629 12.91 -9.90 30.54
CA LYS A 629 11.68 -10.70 30.68
C LYS A 629 11.33 -11.03 32.13
N ASP A 630 12.30 -11.04 33.05
CA ASP A 630 12.08 -11.19 34.50
C ASP A 630 11.87 -9.85 35.25
N SER A 631 12.08 -8.71 34.59
CA SER A 631 11.92 -7.37 35.19
C SER A 631 10.50 -6.84 35.08
N VAL A 632 9.65 -7.22 36.04
CA VAL A 632 8.30 -6.66 36.17
C VAL A 632 8.38 -5.24 36.75
N CYS A 633 8.28 -4.23 35.88
CA CYS A 633 8.27 -2.79 36.17
C CYS A 633 7.61 -2.00 35.03
N TRP A 634 7.28 -0.72 35.28
CA TRP A 634 6.72 0.21 34.29
C TRP A 634 7.82 0.95 33.52
N ASN A 635 7.84 0.84 32.19
CA ASN A 635 8.82 1.50 31.31
C ASN A 635 8.67 3.03 31.32
N GLY A 636 7.43 3.53 31.37
CA GLY A 636 7.14 4.96 31.37
C GLY A 636 6.46 5.45 30.08
N ARG A 637 5.53 6.42 30.18
CA ARG A 637 4.93 7.04 28.98
C ARG A 637 5.97 7.78 28.15
N ASP A 638 6.97 8.34 28.82
CA ASP A 638 8.13 9.04 28.29
C ASP A 638 9.29 8.11 27.89
N TYR A 639 9.12 6.79 27.97
CA TYR A 639 10.10 5.80 27.51
C TYR A 639 10.54 6.08 26.06
N THR A 640 11.86 6.09 25.86
CA THR A 640 12.47 6.23 24.54
C THR A 640 13.43 5.07 24.30
N VAL A 641 13.37 4.50 23.10
CA VAL A 641 14.20 3.36 22.70
C VAL A 641 15.67 3.78 22.66
N ASN A 642 16.41 3.45 23.71
CA ASN A 642 17.83 3.74 23.79
C ASN A 642 18.60 2.75 22.91
N LYS A 643 19.22 3.27 21.85
CA LYS A 643 20.02 2.49 20.92
C LYS A 643 21.32 3.18 20.51
N GLN A 644 22.35 2.36 20.28
CA GLN A 644 23.68 2.76 19.84
C GLN A 644 23.95 2.18 18.46
N HIS A 645 24.30 3.04 17.51
CA HIS A 645 24.68 2.63 16.15
C HIS A 645 26.19 2.40 16.08
N THR A 646 26.64 1.39 15.34
CA THR A 646 28.07 1.16 15.04
C THR A 646 28.22 0.91 13.54
N PRO A 647 28.90 1.77 12.77
CA PRO A 647 29.06 1.58 11.33
C PRO A 647 29.91 0.35 11.01
N CYS A 648 29.58 -0.31 9.91
CA CYS A 648 30.29 -1.46 9.38
C CYS A 648 31.15 -1.07 8.17
N SER A 649 32.22 -1.82 7.92
CA SER A 649 33.05 -1.64 6.73
C SER A 649 32.32 -2.12 5.48
N CYS A 650 32.16 -1.26 4.48
CA CYS A 650 31.49 -1.60 3.22
C CYS A 650 32.06 -2.86 2.53
N THR A 651 31.17 -3.68 1.99
CA THR A 651 31.45 -4.85 1.15
C THR A 651 30.92 -4.60 -0.28
N LEU A 652 30.81 -5.63 -1.13
CA LEU A 652 30.07 -5.53 -2.39
C LEU A 652 28.56 -5.76 -2.19
N ASP A 653 28.16 -6.42 -1.11
CA ASP A 653 26.77 -6.77 -0.86
C ASP A 653 25.93 -5.50 -0.57
N ASP A 654 26.53 -4.50 0.10
CA ASP A 654 25.99 -3.15 0.37
C ASP A 654 25.74 -2.28 -0.89
N PHE A 655 25.97 -2.81 -2.10
CA PHE A 655 25.77 -2.13 -3.39
C PHE A 655 24.87 -2.94 -4.35
N LEU A 656 23.72 -2.38 -4.70
CA LEU A 656 22.87 -2.84 -5.80
C LEU A 656 23.59 -2.68 -7.15
N CYS A 657 23.21 -3.49 -8.12
CA CYS A 657 23.58 -3.23 -9.51
C CYS A 657 22.79 -2.03 -10.03
N ASP A 658 23.50 -1.13 -10.69
CA ASP A 658 22.91 0.06 -11.31
C ASP A 658 22.42 -0.25 -12.75
N PHE A 659 21.77 0.70 -13.41
CA PHE A 659 21.11 0.47 -14.70
C PHE A 659 22.00 -0.26 -15.74
N GLY A 660 21.49 -1.33 -16.33
CA GLY A 660 22.19 -2.14 -17.33
C GLY A 660 23.20 -3.16 -16.77
N TYR A 661 23.22 -3.39 -15.44
CA TYR A 661 24.04 -4.42 -14.78
C TYR A 661 23.17 -5.47 -14.07
N TYR A 662 23.77 -6.61 -13.72
CA TYR A 662 23.12 -7.70 -12.98
C TYR A 662 24.14 -8.49 -12.13
N ARG A 663 23.72 -9.10 -11.03
CA ARG A 663 24.54 -10.11 -10.30
C ARG A 663 24.37 -11.46 -10.98
N ALA A 664 25.45 -12.23 -11.07
CA ALA A 664 25.37 -13.66 -11.43
C ALA A 664 25.07 -14.50 -10.18
N GLU A 665 24.48 -15.69 -10.36
CA GLU A 665 24.22 -16.62 -9.25
C GLU A 665 25.46 -16.83 -8.37
N ASN A 666 25.29 -16.73 -7.05
CA ASN A 666 26.36 -16.85 -6.05
C ASN A 666 27.51 -15.81 -6.16
N SER A 667 27.32 -14.71 -6.90
CA SER A 667 28.30 -13.63 -7.02
C SER A 667 27.77 -12.29 -6.50
N SER A 668 28.55 -11.61 -5.66
CA SER A 668 28.30 -10.21 -5.27
C SER A 668 28.74 -9.19 -6.34
N GLU A 669 29.39 -9.63 -7.42
CA GLU A 669 29.83 -8.73 -8.50
C GLU A 669 28.71 -8.42 -9.51
N CYS A 670 28.51 -7.13 -9.77
CA CYS A 670 27.64 -6.63 -10.83
C CYS A 670 28.34 -6.66 -12.19
N LEU A 671 27.85 -7.51 -13.10
CA LEU A 671 28.33 -7.67 -14.47
C LEU A 671 27.45 -6.86 -15.44
N GLU A 672 28.02 -6.38 -16.54
CA GLU A 672 27.26 -5.63 -17.56
C GLU A 672 26.32 -6.60 -18.31
N GLN A 673 25.03 -6.26 -18.43
CA GLN A 673 24.08 -7.07 -19.19
C GLN A 673 24.50 -7.10 -20.67
N PRO A 674 24.64 -8.27 -21.32
CA PRO A 674 25.11 -8.37 -22.69
C PRO A 674 24.15 -7.68 -23.68
N ASP A 675 22.87 -8.05 -23.62
CA ASP A 675 21.76 -7.42 -24.34
C ASP A 675 20.80 -6.77 -23.33
N LEU A 676 20.30 -5.57 -23.63
CA LEU A 676 19.20 -4.95 -22.89
C LEU A 676 17.87 -5.31 -23.58
N LYS A 677 16.88 -5.76 -22.80
CA LYS A 677 15.60 -6.32 -23.30
C LYS A 677 14.41 -5.82 -22.47
N GLY A 678 13.21 -5.89 -23.04
CA GLY A 678 11.97 -5.47 -22.36
C GLY A 678 12.03 -4.04 -21.81
N HIS A 679 11.48 -3.84 -20.62
CA HIS A 679 11.42 -2.54 -19.94
C HIS A 679 12.81 -1.89 -19.75
N VAL A 680 13.89 -2.68 -19.64
CA VAL A 680 15.27 -2.17 -19.50
C VAL A 680 15.73 -1.50 -20.80
N LEU A 681 15.29 -2.01 -21.96
CA LEU A 681 15.55 -1.39 -23.26
C LEU A 681 14.69 -0.13 -23.44
N GLU A 682 13.41 -0.16 -23.06
CA GLU A 682 12.52 1.00 -23.13
C GLU A 682 13.02 2.16 -22.28
N PHE A 683 13.44 1.88 -21.04
CA PHE A 683 14.10 2.85 -20.16
C PHE A 683 15.37 3.44 -20.82
N CYS A 684 16.13 2.66 -21.59
CA CYS A 684 17.30 3.19 -22.29
C CYS A 684 16.98 4.05 -23.52
N LEU A 685 15.83 3.83 -24.16
CA LEU A 685 15.40 4.58 -25.34
C LEU A 685 14.66 5.88 -24.98
N TYR A 686 14.01 5.93 -23.82
CA TYR A 686 13.18 7.06 -23.39
C TYR A 686 13.65 7.76 -22.10
N GLY A 687 14.54 7.14 -21.32
CA GLY A 687 15.12 7.71 -20.11
C GLY A 687 16.09 8.87 -20.38
N LYS A 688 16.29 9.72 -19.37
CA LYS A 688 17.21 10.87 -19.50
C LYS A 688 18.66 10.42 -19.43
N LYS A 689 19.56 11.23 -20.00
CA LYS A 689 20.98 10.89 -20.05
C LYS A 689 21.60 10.67 -18.67
N GLU A 690 21.21 11.46 -17.67
CA GLU A 690 21.68 11.33 -16.27
C GLU A 690 21.20 10.04 -15.59
N GLN A 691 20.21 9.33 -16.17
CA GLN A 691 19.76 8.00 -15.73
C GLN A 691 20.52 6.86 -16.41
N LEU A 692 21.16 7.13 -17.56
CA LEU A 692 21.89 6.16 -18.39
C LEU A 692 23.42 6.25 -18.24
N GLN A 693 23.88 7.22 -17.44
CA GLN A 693 25.27 7.36 -16.99
C GLN A 693 25.46 6.55 -15.71
N THR A 694 26.28 5.50 -15.76
CA THR A 694 26.40 4.51 -14.68
C THR A 694 27.85 4.08 -14.42
N ASN A 695 28.14 3.73 -13.16
CA ASN A 695 29.34 3.00 -12.74
C ASN A 695 29.09 1.49 -12.56
N GLY A 696 27.85 1.03 -12.75
CA GLY A 696 27.40 -0.35 -12.53
C GLY A 696 27.22 -0.80 -11.08
N TYR A 697 27.42 0.07 -10.08
CA TYR A 697 27.24 -0.23 -8.66
C TYR A 697 26.73 0.98 -7.89
N ARG A 698 25.54 0.87 -7.30
CA ARG A 698 24.90 1.93 -6.50
C ARG A 698 24.67 1.43 -5.08
N LYS A 699 25.07 2.21 -4.08
CA LYS A 699 24.85 1.87 -2.66
C LYS A 699 23.36 1.59 -2.39
N ILE A 700 23.04 0.59 -1.55
CA ILE A 700 21.64 0.34 -1.16
C ILE A 700 21.07 1.59 -0.46
N PRO A 701 19.83 2.04 -0.76
CA PRO A 701 19.27 3.20 -0.09
C PRO A 701 19.02 2.95 1.39
N GLY A 702 19.37 3.93 2.23
CA GLY A 702 19.38 3.81 3.68
C GLY A 702 20.68 3.24 4.27
N ASP A 703 21.58 2.70 3.44
CA ASP A 703 22.84 2.08 3.88
C ASP A 703 23.87 3.08 4.42
N LYS A 704 24.43 2.77 5.59
CA LYS A 704 25.38 3.64 6.32
C LYS A 704 26.75 3.00 6.60
N CYS A 705 27.18 2.03 5.77
CA CYS A 705 28.55 1.52 5.79
C CYS A 705 29.57 2.64 5.53
N GLU A 706 30.74 2.52 6.16
CA GLU A 706 31.85 3.47 6.09
C GLU A 706 33.15 2.80 5.61
N GLY A 707 33.95 3.49 4.79
CA GLY A 707 35.21 2.96 4.27
C GLY A 707 35.02 1.71 3.41
N GLY A 708 35.72 0.63 3.76
CA GLY A 708 35.59 -0.69 3.13
C GLY A 708 35.88 -0.73 1.63
N VAL A 709 35.16 -1.59 0.92
CA VAL A 709 35.16 -1.68 -0.55
C VAL A 709 34.40 -0.49 -1.13
N GLN A 710 34.99 0.14 -2.13
CA GLN A 710 34.35 1.17 -2.96
C GLN A 710 34.55 0.77 -4.43
N PRO A 711 33.49 0.44 -5.20
CA PRO A 711 33.62 -0.08 -6.55
C PRO A 711 34.03 1.01 -7.55
N VAL A 712 35.34 1.16 -7.75
CA VAL A 712 35.91 2.13 -8.71
C VAL A 712 35.76 1.62 -10.15
N ARG A 713 34.67 2.00 -10.80
CA ARG A 713 34.48 1.91 -12.25
C ARG A 713 34.43 3.31 -12.86
N LYS A 714 34.91 3.43 -14.10
CA LYS A 714 34.73 4.64 -14.91
C LYS A 714 33.26 4.72 -15.34
N GLU A 715 32.67 5.89 -15.20
CA GLU A 715 31.32 6.19 -15.67
C GLU A 715 31.14 5.87 -17.17
N ILE A 716 30.10 5.09 -17.49
CA ILE A 716 29.75 4.63 -18.84
C ILE A 716 28.40 5.23 -19.23
N ASP A 717 28.35 5.79 -20.44
CA ASP A 717 27.16 6.34 -21.09
C ASP A 717 26.46 5.25 -21.92
N LEU A 718 25.55 4.49 -21.29
CA LEU A 718 24.91 3.32 -21.91
C LEU A 718 23.98 3.66 -23.07
N SER A 719 23.54 4.92 -23.22
CA SER A 719 22.70 5.37 -24.34
C SER A 719 23.26 4.96 -25.71
N ARG A 720 24.59 4.91 -25.85
CA ARG A 720 25.29 4.49 -27.07
C ARG A 720 25.08 3.02 -27.42
N LYS A 721 25.01 2.14 -26.40
CA LYS A 721 24.79 0.70 -26.55
C LYS A 721 23.34 0.39 -26.96
N CYS A 722 22.40 1.20 -26.49
CA CYS A 722 20.98 1.03 -26.76
C CYS A 722 20.62 1.43 -28.20
N VAL A 723 21.27 2.46 -28.73
CA VAL A 723 21.07 2.90 -30.13
C VAL A 723 21.93 2.10 -31.11
N SER A 724 23.05 1.48 -30.72
CA SER A 724 23.89 0.71 -31.64
C SER A 724 23.21 -0.50 -32.28
N ASN A 725 22.15 -1.05 -31.65
CA ASN A 725 21.34 -2.13 -32.22
C ASN A 725 20.23 -1.63 -33.17
N LEU A 726 20.01 -0.31 -33.23
CA LEU A 726 19.04 0.35 -34.13
C LEU A 726 19.71 1.03 -35.34
N ILE A 727 21.05 1.03 -35.39
CA ILE A 727 21.82 1.57 -36.52
C ILE A 727 22.21 0.41 -37.43
N ASP A 728 21.61 0.37 -38.62
CA ASP A 728 21.98 -0.55 -39.69
C ASP A 728 23.47 -0.36 -40.07
N PRO A 729 24.32 -1.42 -40.10
CA PRO A 729 25.76 -1.28 -40.32
C PRO A 729 26.18 -0.56 -41.62
N GLU A 730 25.28 -0.39 -42.59
CA GLU A 730 25.54 0.42 -43.78
C GLU A 730 25.74 1.91 -43.45
N LEU A 731 25.03 2.48 -42.47
CA LEU A 731 25.09 3.91 -42.15
C LEU A 731 26.36 4.35 -41.43
N LEU A 732 27.08 3.45 -40.76
CA LEU A 732 28.38 3.75 -40.15
C LEU A 732 29.55 3.66 -41.15
N LYS A 733 29.30 3.12 -42.34
CA LYS A 733 30.36 2.84 -43.33
C LYS A 733 30.82 4.06 -44.12
N ASP A 734 30.01 5.12 -44.17
CA ASP A 734 30.26 6.33 -44.97
C ASP A 734 30.86 7.49 -44.15
N SER A 735 31.70 7.15 -43.17
CA SER A 735 32.48 8.09 -42.35
C SER A 735 34.00 8.00 -42.58
N GLN A 736 34.44 7.47 -43.73
CA GLN A 736 35.77 7.81 -44.23
C GLN A 736 35.79 9.27 -44.70
N PRO A 737 36.83 10.06 -44.39
CA PRO A 737 36.97 11.40 -44.92
C PRO A 737 37.34 11.32 -46.42
N SER A 738 36.33 11.24 -47.27
CA SER A 738 36.47 11.25 -48.72
C SER A 738 37.08 12.59 -49.15
N SER A 739 38.40 12.58 -49.40
CA SER A 739 39.12 13.80 -49.79
C SER A 739 38.48 14.35 -51.07
N SER A 740 37.96 15.58 -51.04
CA SER A 740 37.23 16.18 -52.16
C SER A 740 38.10 16.56 -53.37
N ALA A 741 39.41 16.34 -53.27
CA ALA A 741 40.42 16.63 -54.28
C ALA A 741 40.15 16.07 -55.70
N PRO A 742 39.75 14.80 -55.92
CA PRO A 742 39.57 14.27 -57.28
C PRO A 742 38.28 14.78 -57.92
N ILE A 743 37.25 15.10 -57.12
CA ILE A 743 35.99 15.68 -57.61
C ILE A 743 36.22 17.14 -58.02
N ILE A 744 36.91 17.92 -57.18
CA ILE A 744 37.30 19.29 -57.52
C ILE A 744 38.24 19.31 -58.75
N ALA A 745 39.21 18.38 -58.83
CA ALA A 745 40.10 18.26 -59.99
C ALA A 745 39.35 17.92 -61.28
N THR A 746 38.41 16.97 -61.26
CA THR A 746 37.60 16.62 -62.44
C THR A 746 36.67 17.75 -62.88
N VAL A 747 36.04 18.47 -61.93
CA VAL A 747 35.25 19.67 -62.25
C VAL A 747 36.12 20.77 -62.86
N ILE A 748 37.33 21.02 -62.33
CA ILE A 748 38.27 21.98 -62.92
C ILE A 748 38.72 21.56 -64.32
N VAL A 749 39.02 20.28 -64.54
CA VAL A 749 39.39 19.76 -65.87
C VAL A 749 38.24 19.91 -66.87
N ILE A 750 37.00 19.63 -66.47
CA ILE A 750 35.81 19.83 -67.32
C ILE A 750 35.61 21.32 -67.64
N LEU A 751 35.81 22.22 -66.67
CA LEU A 751 35.76 23.67 -66.88
C LEU A 751 36.85 24.15 -67.85
N VAL A 752 38.09 23.68 -67.69
CA VAL A 752 39.21 24.02 -68.60
C VAL A 752 38.96 23.49 -70.01
N ILE A 753 38.43 22.27 -70.17
CA ILE A 753 38.04 21.72 -71.48
C ILE A 753 36.90 22.54 -72.09
N SER A 754 35.90 22.96 -71.30
CA SER A 754 34.78 23.79 -71.75
C SER A 754 35.23 25.18 -72.20
N ILE A 755 36.17 25.79 -71.46
CA ILE A 755 36.80 27.07 -71.82
C ILE A 755 37.64 26.93 -73.09
N ALA A 756 38.45 25.86 -73.21
CA ALA A 756 39.24 25.59 -74.42
C ALA A 756 38.35 25.35 -75.65
N ALA A 757 37.25 24.60 -75.49
CA ALA A 757 36.25 24.39 -76.54
C ALA A 757 35.55 25.72 -76.91
N GLY A 758 35.18 26.55 -75.93
CA GLY A 758 34.61 27.88 -76.17
C GLY A 758 35.56 28.81 -76.92
N VAL A 759 36.83 28.86 -76.53
CA VAL A 759 37.88 29.64 -77.23
C VAL A 759 38.08 29.14 -78.66
N LEU A 760 38.07 27.83 -78.89
CA LEU A 760 38.14 27.24 -80.25
C LEU A 760 36.89 27.56 -81.08
N PHE A 761 35.70 27.55 -80.47
CA PHE A 761 34.43 27.86 -81.15
C PHE A 761 34.37 29.33 -81.56
N VAL A 762 34.71 30.25 -80.65
CA VAL A 762 34.84 31.69 -80.89
C VAL A 762 35.88 31.96 -81.99
N LYS A 763 37.07 31.34 -81.90
CA LYS A 763 38.13 31.46 -82.93
C LYS A 763 37.70 30.93 -84.31
N LYS A 764 36.78 29.96 -84.37
CA LYS A 764 36.27 29.38 -85.62
C LYS A 764 35.14 30.19 -86.26
N TYR A 765 34.31 30.90 -85.47
CA TYR A 765 33.13 31.62 -85.97
C TYR A 765 33.26 33.15 -86.03
N VAL A 766 34.10 33.79 -85.20
CA VAL A 766 34.18 35.27 -85.15
C VAL A 766 35.02 35.87 -86.30
N CYS A 767 35.85 35.08 -86.99
CA CYS A 767 36.65 35.52 -88.13
C CYS A 767 36.04 35.19 -89.52
N GLY A 768 34.81 34.66 -89.58
CA GLY A 768 34.18 34.15 -90.81
C GLY A 768 32.78 34.72 -91.07
N GLY A 769 32.63 36.04 -91.06
CA GLY A 769 31.31 36.69 -91.04
C GLY A 769 30.54 36.69 -92.37
N ARG A 770 29.22 36.50 -92.29
CA ARG A 770 28.21 37.13 -93.17
C ARG A 770 26.85 37.22 -92.48
N PHE A 771 26.25 38.41 -92.55
CA PHE A 771 24.88 38.68 -92.07
C PHE A 771 23.83 38.18 -93.07
N LEU A 772 22.63 37.86 -92.56
CA LEU A 772 21.35 38.04 -93.27
C LEU A 772 20.20 38.20 -92.24
N VAL A 773 19.06 38.75 -92.67
CA VAL A 773 18.07 39.45 -91.82
C VAL A 773 16.63 39.10 -92.23
N HIS A 774 15.68 39.26 -91.29
CA HIS A 774 14.19 39.45 -91.34
C HIS A 774 13.51 38.55 -90.27
N ARG A 775 12.60 39.01 -89.37
CA ARG A 775 11.30 39.73 -89.46
C ARG A 775 10.20 38.89 -90.13
N TYR A 776 8.97 38.73 -89.60
CA TYR A 776 8.26 39.34 -88.45
C TYR A 776 7.68 38.22 -87.50
N SER A 777 6.65 38.29 -86.63
CA SER A 777 5.49 39.20 -86.40
C SER A 777 5.08 39.29 -84.89
N VAL A 778 3.78 39.24 -84.53
CA VAL A 778 3.13 39.54 -83.23
C VAL A 778 1.79 38.77 -83.10
N LEU A 779 1.33 38.42 -81.87
CA LEU A 779 -0.06 38.31 -81.33
C LEU A 779 -0.21 37.17 -80.27
N GLN A 780 -1.30 37.04 -79.49
CA GLN A 780 -1.77 37.88 -78.35
C GLN A 780 -2.96 37.21 -77.60
N HIS A 781 -2.97 37.25 -76.25
CA HIS A 781 -4.11 37.15 -75.30
C HIS A 781 -4.95 35.86 -75.06
N ASN A 782 -5.28 35.66 -73.77
CA ASN A 782 -6.61 35.34 -73.16
C ASN A 782 -7.27 33.95 -73.40
N ALA A 783 -8.20 33.45 -72.57
CA ALA A 783 -8.61 33.73 -71.16
C ALA A 783 -9.44 32.53 -70.59
N GLU A 784 -10.07 32.69 -69.42
CA GLU A 784 -10.80 31.69 -68.61
C GLU A 784 -12.22 31.32 -69.12
N VAL A 785 -12.92 30.43 -68.38
CA VAL A 785 -14.37 30.49 -67.95
C VAL A 785 -15.22 29.19 -68.12
N ASN A 786 -15.70 28.64 -66.98
CA ASN A 786 -16.91 27.84 -66.63
C ASN A 786 -17.34 26.50 -67.33
N GLY A 787 -18.05 25.62 -66.57
CA GLY A 787 -19.10 24.75 -67.18
C GLY A 787 -19.72 23.47 -66.52
N ILE A 788 -20.22 23.49 -65.26
CA ILE A 788 -21.60 23.01 -64.84
C ILE A 788 -22.11 21.52 -64.95
N GLU A 789 -22.74 21.05 -63.85
CA GLU A 789 -23.85 20.04 -63.61
C GLU A 789 -23.76 18.47 -63.67
N GLY A 790 -24.64 17.84 -62.85
CA GLY A 790 -24.98 16.39 -62.75
C GLY A 790 -24.49 15.68 -61.48
N VAL A 791 -25.19 15.47 -60.33
CA VAL A 791 -26.60 15.12 -59.95
C VAL A 791 -26.92 13.60 -59.97
N ASP A 792 -26.86 12.92 -58.81
CA ASP A 792 -28.04 12.38 -58.06
C ASP A 792 -27.66 11.64 -56.74
N GLU A 793 -28.64 11.50 -55.83
CA GLU A 793 -28.59 10.73 -54.54
C GLU A 793 -29.60 9.52 -54.63
N PRO A 794 -30.22 8.86 -53.59
CA PRO A 794 -30.31 9.10 -52.13
C PRO A 794 -30.24 7.86 -51.17
N LEU A 795 -30.27 8.11 -49.83
CA LEU A 795 -30.95 7.40 -48.70
C LEU A 795 -30.87 5.84 -48.53
N ASP A 796 -31.12 5.18 -47.38
CA ASP A 796 -31.89 5.42 -46.13
C ASP A 796 -31.20 4.66 -44.93
N THR A 797 -30.96 5.25 -43.74
CA THR A 797 -31.75 5.39 -42.48
C THR A 797 -31.90 4.20 -41.48
N ASN A 798 -31.53 4.49 -40.22
CA ASN A 798 -32.11 4.11 -38.90
C ASN A 798 -32.50 2.66 -38.49
N VAL A 799 -31.89 2.18 -37.39
CA VAL A 799 -32.50 1.32 -36.34
C VAL A 799 -31.94 1.73 -34.96
N ALA A 800 -32.70 1.60 -33.86
CA ALA A 800 -32.25 1.97 -32.51
C ALA A 800 -32.80 1.06 -31.39
N ALA A 801 -31.98 0.89 -30.34
CA ALA A 801 -32.29 0.38 -28.98
C ALA A 801 -32.79 -1.10 -28.85
N PRO A 802 -32.87 -1.68 -27.64
CA PRO A 802 -32.29 -1.28 -26.33
C PRO A 802 -31.38 -2.35 -25.68
N ALA A 803 -30.56 -1.97 -24.70
CA ALA A 803 -29.92 -2.87 -23.73
C ALA A 803 -29.88 -2.22 -22.33
N LYS A 804 -29.78 -3.04 -21.27
CA LYS A 804 -29.99 -2.63 -19.87
C LYS A 804 -28.81 -1.89 -19.25
N ILE A 805 -29.15 -1.09 -18.24
CA ILE A 805 -28.29 -0.60 -17.15
C ILE A 805 -27.93 -1.78 -16.22
N GLU A 806 -26.66 -1.89 -15.85
CA GLU A 806 -26.19 -2.37 -14.54
C GLU A 806 -24.83 -1.67 -14.26
N PHE A 807 -24.29 -1.74 -13.03
CA PHE A 807 -23.29 -0.79 -12.51
C PHE A 807 -21.82 -1.15 -12.82
N HIS A 808 -20.90 -0.16 -12.85
CA HIS A 808 -19.91 0.09 -11.77
C HIS A 808 -19.00 1.31 -12.11
N ASP A 809 -18.21 1.79 -11.14
CA ASP A 809 -17.56 3.11 -11.09
C ASP A 809 -16.12 3.02 -10.49
N ASP A 810 -15.39 4.13 -10.52
CA ASP A 810 -13.94 4.33 -10.40
C ASP A 810 -13.16 3.72 -9.18
N SER A 811 -12.14 2.85 -9.40
CA SER A 811 -10.68 3.06 -9.08
C SER A 811 -9.83 1.80 -8.76
N ASP A 812 -8.53 1.83 -9.10
CA ASP A 812 -7.60 0.69 -9.06
C ASP A 812 -7.11 0.30 -7.64
N GLU A 813 -7.54 1.02 -6.60
CA GLU A 813 -7.41 0.62 -5.18
C GLU A 813 -8.70 0.99 -4.43
N ASP A 814 -9.83 0.34 -4.77
CA ASP A 814 -11.01 0.18 -3.88
C ASP A 814 -12.01 -0.85 -4.46
N LEU A 815 -11.97 -2.11 -3.98
CA LEU A 815 -12.92 -3.20 -4.29
C LEU A 815 -13.07 -4.17 -3.08
N LEU A 816 -13.43 -3.70 -1.87
CA LEU A 816 -14.80 -3.47 -1.38
C LEU A 816 -15.68 -4.73 -1.16
N GLU A 817 -16.04 -4.94 0.13
CA GLU A 817 -17.07 -5.82 0.78
C GLU A 817 -17.17 -7.33 0.45
#